data_AF-W6ZLJ3-F1
#
_entry.id   AF-W6ZLJ3-F1
#
_cell.length_a   1.000
_cell.length_b   1.000
_cell.length_c   1.000
_cell.angle_alpha   90.00
_cell.angle_beta   90.00
_cell.angle_gamma   90.00
#
_symmetry.space_group_name_H-M   'P 1'
#
loop_
_entity.id
_entity.type
_entity.pdbx_description
1 polymer ?
#
loop_
_entity_poly.entity_id
_entity_poly.type
_entity_poly.pdbx_seq_one_letter_code
_entity_poly.pdbx_strand_id
1 'polypeptide(L)'
;MALAQRSACRFFAAFYRWELHTRNTQLCALNSTHYRNRIGLPQHYHTTRLLRQQAQPESQVQDESAINPSDDIRGMANGTEIPVLQPADSIREEIANSQPSTEEHDILPEVSDSELKQAKLKNSVRQLMRNVPSSVAVITVVHTDPETGKHVPMGVAVSSLSTVSLDPPTISFNIKEPSQTLDAIRAANGLFRVHFLAAERGGANVVDLFCHGNSAETYNRRAKRLKLYQPKDKKHPATTRSCAPQILSDSVIAAMECEVTHQFPVGDHVILVAKVDSMEHKASKGPAILYIDRRYRNPKGPIVYSSERAQASTSEGVSSFWKHPLFPGDKERREYMNEVKKLIKANPTYYKNPTKDTYRIIESNLPYPASSLGISVELLVAECRKEKKLPNKIKSGQESQQVLSDFYGLLTPSMRQQIVDRATKLIETDSRFLSQHYRIFLYNLGVSPNSRDFLPSDIMEPLRAANLAPPFDLQRQPGDMSREDIRKIEQIEHRLREYLRKMSYTVALKEPFENAMVEIGEKKLDALHFKKSRARLLTQTHPSLFDASAIDISGEVTQEELRVVLSRIINRLQIYSETEFRKLVHIDWCESLRRLGVNPTITGMDVEFLMGKIKHIFYSTEHFRDFPRAIDEMLQPWFVWNVDWDDLEERVKRFVQTIPLRATAWSRKDRLAAMGIHWRATVNLPKQNTADEEVRQSLDEGHIIDTLVAKELKRHYGNGSEEENAAIAKYLKEVYEFDVTHKPIEYVPAESTAQSSADEMQQAMMADLTPVQEQVWLESPGNSRINTKANYKGHKSLKKSGTFSFGG
;
A
#
# COMPACT_ATOMS: atom_id res chain seq x y z
N MET A 1 23.03 -29.32 12.69
CA MET A 1 22.16 -28.21 12.22
C MET A 1 20.82 -28.82 11.82
N ALA A 2 19.67 -28.18 12.11
CA ALA A 2 18.37 -28.73 11.74
C ALA A 2 18.02 -28.44 10.28
N LEU A 3 17.50 -29.44 9.55
CA LEU A 3 16.96 -29.25 8.20
C LEU A 3 15.66 -28.44 8.29
N ALA A 4 15.68 -27.22 7.76
CA ALA A 4 14.52 -26.32 7.83
C ALA A 4 13.31 -26.90 7.07
N GLN A 5 12.18 -27.05 7.77
CA GLN A 5 10.92 -27.53 7.21
C GLN A 5 10.44 -26.58 6.10
N ARG A 6 10.23 -27.12 4.89
CA ARG A 6 10.05 -26.32 3.67
C ARG A 6 8.58 -25.96 3.47
N SER A 7 8.25 -24.67 3.51
CA SER A 7 6.87 -24.19 3.31
C SER A 7 6.59 -23.91 1.83
N ALA A 8 5.43 -24.37 1.33
CA ALA A 8 5.03 -24.32 -0.08
C ALA A 8 5.00 -22.90 -0.68
N CYS A 9 4.77 -21.85 0.13
CA CYS A 9 4.82 -20.45 -0.33
C CYS A 9 6.16 -20.06 -0.96
N ARG A 10 7.24 -20.79 -0.65
CA ARG A 10 8.62 -20.43 -1.01
C ARG A 10 9.15 -21.16 -2.23
N PHE A 11 8.32 -21.78 -3.07
CA PHE A 11 8.76 -22.56 -4.23
C PHE A 11 9.80 -21.82 -5.10
N PHE A 12 9.54 -20.57 -5.50
CA PHE A 12 10.52 -19.74 -6.23
C PHE A 12 11.60 -19.13 -5.32
N ALA A 13 11.24 -18.74 -4.09
CA ALA A 13 12.18 -18.18 -3.10
C ALA A 13 13.16 -19.23 -2.49
N ALA A 14 13.09 -20.49 -2.93
CA ALA A 14 14.03 -21.55 -2.61
C ALA A 14 15.20 -21.63 -3.60
N PHE A 15 15.02 -21.09 -4.82
CA PHE A 15 16.08 -21.02 -5.85
C PHE A 15 16.80 -19.67 -5.83
N TYR A 16 16.09 -18.58 -5.54
CA TYR A 16 16.67 -17.24 -5.45
C TYR A 16 16.82 -16.79 -4.00
N ARG A 17 18.04 -16.45 -3.59
CA ARG A 17 18.23 -15.58 -2.43
C ARG A 17 17.64 -14.21 -2.74
N TRP A 18 16.45 -13.92 -2.19
CA TRP A 18 15.80 -12.62 -2.33
C TRP A 18 16.44 -11.60 -1.36
N GLU A 19 17.72 -11.30 -1.56
CA GLU A 19 18.46 -10.34 -0.73
C GLU A 19 18.12 -8.89 -1.10
N LEU A 20 17.09 -8.39 -0.43
CA LEU A 20 17.08 -7.10 0.29
C LEU A 20 17.47 -5.78 -0.42
N HIS A 21 17.64 -5.73 -1.74
CA HIS A 21 17.90 -4.49 -2.50
C HIS A 21 16.66 -3.71 -2.97
N THR A 22 15.47 -4.00 -2.42
CA THR A 22 14.31 -3.08 -2.42
C THR A 22 14.09 -2.38 -1.08
N ARG A 23 15.09 -2.38 -0.18
CA ARG A 23 15.15 -1.46 0.96
C ARG A 23 16.11 -0.32 0.66
N ASN A 24 15.65 0.92 0.86
CA ASN A 24 16.48 2.10 0.75
C ASN A 24 17.70 2.01 1.68
N THR A 25 18.85 2.46 1.17
CA THR A 25 20.10 2.55 1.91
C THR A 25 20.06 3.70 2.92
N GLN A 26 20.25 3.38 4.19
CA GLN A 26 20.99 4.23 5.11
C GLN A 26 22.05 3.39 5.82
N LEU A 27 23.26 3.93 5.93
CA LEU A 27 24.44 3.19 6.31
C LEU A 27 24.44 2.90 7.82
N CYS A 28 24.54 1.62 8.19
CA CYS A 28 25.04 1.24 9.51
C CYS A 28 26.57 1.11 9.45
N ALA A 29 27.26 2.26 9.52
CA ALA A 29 28.69 2.26 9.75
C ALA A 29 28.98 1.99 11.24
N LEU A 30 29.94 1.10 11.50
CA LEU A 30 30.76 1.01 12.72
C LEU A 30 30.04 1.10 14.08
N ASN A 31 29.88 -0.05 14.74
CA ASN A 31 30.71 -0.35 15.91
C ASN A 31 30.47 -1.79 16.43
N SER A 32 31.44 -2.67 16.18
CA SER A 32 31.55 -3.98 16.83
C SER A 32 32.81 -4.00 17.71
N THR A 33 32.66 -3.69 18.99
CA THR A 33 33.77 -3.78 19.95
C THR A 33 34.16 -5.24 20.21
N HIS A 34 35.46 -5.47 20.39
CA HIS A 34 36.08 -6.79 20.43
C HIS A 34 35.44 -7.80 21.39
N TYR A 35 35.33 -9.05 20.93
CA TYR A 35 35.91 -10.18 21.66
C TYR A 35 36.67 -11.08 20.68
N ARG A 36 37.85 -11.57 21.09
CA ARG A 36 38.80 -12.33 20.24
C ARG A 36 38.88 -13.80 20.68
N ASN A 37 39.43 -14.62 19.79
CA ASN A 37 39.92 -16.00 19.99
C ASN A 37 38.88 -17.14 20.01
N ARG A 38 38.77 -17.85 18.88
CA ARG A 38 39.53 -19.12 18.68
C ARG A 38 39.69 -19.42 17.19
N ILE A 39 40.59 -20.37 16.88
CA ILE A 39 41.14 -20.63 15.54
C ILE A 39 40.37 -21.78 14.85
N GLY A 40 40.14 -21.65 13.54
CA GLY A 40 39.64 -22.72 12.67
C GLY A 40 39.94 -22.39 11.20
N LEU A 41 40.53 -23.33 10.47
CA LEU A 41 40.95 -23.14 9.07
C LEU A 41 39.78 -23.35 8.09
N PRO A 42 39.76 -22.66 6.93
CA PRO A 42 38.75 -22.88 5.90
C PRO A 42 38.99 -24.19 5.15
N GLN A 43 37.95 -25.01 4.97
CA GLN A 43 37.99 -26.16 4.06
C GLN A 43 37.53 -25.75 2.65
N HIS A 44 38.36 -26.04 1.66
CA HIS A 44 38.02 -25.91 0.24
C HIS A 44 37.19 -27.10 -0.22
N TYR A 45 36.01 -26.85 -0.80
CA TYR A 45 35.24 -27.88 -1.48
C TYR A 45 35.64 -27.93 -2.95
N HIS A 46 36.36 -28.99 -3.34
CA HIS A 46 36.72 -29.25 -4.73
C HIS A 46 35.54 -29.85 -5.51
N THR A 47 35.44 -29.47 -6.78
CA THR A 47 34.54 -30.06 -7.77
C THR A 47 35.06 -31.41 -8.26
N THR A 48 34.20 -32.42 -8.36
CA THR A 48 34.48 -33.67 -9.09
C THR A 48 33.58 -33.82 -10.31
N ARG A 49 34.13 -34.43 -11.36
CA ARG A 49 33.61 -34.47 -12.73
C ARG A 49 33.22 -35.91 -13.06
N LEU A 50 32.06 -36.11 -13.69
CA LEU A 50 31.67 -37.43 -14.22
C LEU A 50 32.64 -37.86 -15.35
N LEU A 51 33.00 -39.14 -15.34
CA LEU A 51 33.73 -39.81 -16.42
C LEU A 51 33.03 -41.10 -16.82
N ARG A 52 33.30 -41.57 -18.05
CA ARG A 52 32.58 -42.66 -18.71
C ARG A 52 32.85 -44.02 -18.05
N GLN A 53 31.85 -44.89 -18.04
CA GLN A 53 32.06 -46.34 -18.05
C GLN A 53 32.10 -46.85 -19.50
N GLN A 54 33.04 -47.75 -19.77
CA GLN A 54 33.04 -48.63 -20.94
C GLN A 54 33.93 -49.85 -20.63
N ALA A 55 33.59 -51.00 -21.22
CA ALA A 55 34.28 -52.29 -21.18
C ALA A 55 34.29 -53.10 -19.85
N GLN A 56 34.04 -54.41 -20.06
CA GLN A 56 34.30 -55.57 -19.21
C GLN A 56 35.80 -56.01 -19.34
N PRO A 57 36.36 -57.02 -18.63
CA PRO A 57 35.71 -58.27 -18.19
C PRO A 57 36.07 -58.85 -16.80
N GLU A 58 35.39 -59.96 -16.47
CA GLU A 58 35.80 -61.17 -15.67
C GLU A 58 36.89 -61.02 -14.58
N SER A 59 36.71 -61.49 -13.34
CA SER A 59 36.60 -62.93 -13.02
C SER A 59 36.50 -63.22 -11.49
N GLN A 60 35.86 -64.36 -11.17
CA GLN A 60 36.16 -65.34 -10.09
C GLN A 60 36.13 -65.03 -8.56
N VAL A 61 35.17 -65.71 -7.88
CA VAL A 61 35.38 -66.79 -6.85
C VAL A 61 35.53 -66.48 -5.33
N GLN A 62 34.78 -67.28 -4.53
CA GLN A 62 34.92 -67.65 -3.08
C GLN A 62 34.74 -66.60 -1.95
N ASP A 63 34.18 -66.94 -0.78
CA ASP A 63 33.24 -68.03 -0.41
C ASP A 63 32.47 -67.73 0.90
N GLU A 64 31.56 -68.64 1.30
CA GLU A 64 31.06 -69.01 2.66
C GLU A 64 31.25 -68.07 3.90
N SER A 65 30.39 -68.02 4.95
CA SER A 65 29.06 -68.60 5.31
C SER A 65 28.57 -67.85 6.62
N ALA A 66 27.61 -68.21 7.50
CA ALA A 66 26.70 -69.36 7.70
C ALA A 66 25.49 -69.01 8.64
N ILE A 67 24.51 -69.93 8.73
CA ILE A 67 23.66 -70.31 9.90
C ILE A 67 22.77 -69.27 10.64
N ASN A 68 21.44 -69.51 10.56
CA ASN A 68 20.41 -69.21 11.58
C ASN A 68 19.94 -70.54 12.22
N PRO A 69 19.33 -70.51 13.43
CA PRO A 69 18.01 -71.13 13.65
C PRO A 69 17.12 -70.38 14.68
N SER A 70 15.80 -70.60 14.87
CA SER A 70 14.71 -71.25 14.11
C SER A 70 13.34 -70.90 14.78
N ASP A 71 12.26 -71.66 14.48
CA ASP A 71 10.97 -71.80 15.23
C ASP A 71 9.83 -70.77 14.96
N ASP A 72 8.54 -71.15 14.82
CA ASP A 72 7.97 -72.44 14.37
C ASP A 72 6.51 -72.33 13.78
N ILE A 73 6.02 -73.45 13.21
CA ILE A 73 4.85 -73.73 12.35
C ILE A 73 3.43 -73.46 12.93
N ARG A 74 2.48 -72.97 12.08
CA ARG A 74 1.13 -73.59 11.82
C ARG A 74 0.25 -72.87 10.77
N GLY A 75 -0.65 -73.63 10.10
CA GLY A 75 -1.75 -73.12 9.26
C GLY A 75 -2.65 -74.22 8.68
N MET A 76 -3.93 -73.89 8.39
CA MET A 76 -4.99 -74.66 7.67
C MET A 76 -6.17 -73.70 7.36
N ALA A 77 -7.18 -73.95 6.49
CA ALA A 77 -7.31 -74.68 5.22
C ALA A 77 -8.73 -74.42 4.62
N ASN A 78 -8.96 -74.72 3.32
CA ASN A 78 -10.26 -74.66 2.57
C ASN A 78 -10.80 -73.23 2.31
N GLY A 79 -11.48 -72.89 1.20
CA GLY A 79 -11.93 -73.57 -0.04
C GLY A 79 -12.98 -72.67 -0.78
N THR A 80 -13.45 -72.86 -2.03
CA THR A 80 -13.15 -73.82 -3.13
C THR A 80 -13.74 -73.26 -4.47
N GLU A 81 -13.31 -73.80 -5.63
CA GLU A 81 -14.04 -73.88 -6.92
C GLU A 81 -14.24 -72.69 -7.90
N ILE A 82 -14.38 -73.06 -9.19
CA ILE A 82 -14.64 -72.26 -10.41
C ILE A 82 -15.56 -73.13 -11.31
N PRO A 83 -16.41 -72.56 -12.17
CA PRO A 83 -16.28 -72.92 -13.60
C PRO A 83 -16.54 -71.77 -14.61
N VAL A 84 -16.31 -72.09 -15.89
CA VAL A 84 -16.30 -71.21 -17.08
C VAL A 84 -17.55 -71.43 -17.95
N LEU A 85 -17.99 -70.44 -18.75
CA LEU A 85 -18.44 -70.61 -20.16
C LEU A 85 -18.76 -69.27 -20.89
N GLN A 86 -18.80 -69.32 -22.23
CA GLN A 86 -19.14 -68.25 -23.20
C GLN A 86 -20.30 -68.76 -24.11
N PRO A 87 -20.52 -68.36 -25.40
CA PRO A 87 -20.45 -67.06 -26.12
C PRO A 87 -21.76 -66.76 -26.92
N ALA A 88 -21.82 -65.64 -27.70
CA ALA A 88 -22.65 -65.42 -28.93
C ALA A 88 -22.66 -63.92 -29.35
N ASP A 89 -22.93 -63.46 -30.60
CA ASP A 89 -22.85 -63.99 -31.99
C ASP A 89 -23.34 -62.88 -32.98
N SER A 90 -22.98 -62.72 -34.28
CA SER A 90 -21.77 -63.10 -35.05
C SER A 90 -21.11 -61.83 -35.69
N ILE A 91 -21.09 -61.45 -36.98
CA ILE A 91 -21.58 -61.89 -38.32
C ILE A 91 -20.39 -61.75 -39.34
N ARG A 92 -20.49 -62.25 -40.59
CA ARG A 92 -19.42 -62.29 -41.63
C ARG A 92 -19.61 -61.27 -42.78
N GLU A 93 -18.53 -60.97 -43.50
CA GLU A 93 -18.43 -61.21 -44.96
C GLU A 93 -16.96 -61.17 -45.47
N GLU A 94 -16.69 -61.82 -46.61
CA GLU A 94 -15.39 -61.88 -47.31
C GLU A 94 -15.53 -61.23 -48.70
N ILE A 95 -14.42 -60.89 -49.40
CA ILE A 95 -14.31 -61.05 -50.88
C ILE A 95 -12.89 -60.79 -51.44
N ALA A 96 -12.49 -61.70 -52.37
CA ALA A 96 -11.50 -61.62 -53.45
C ALA A 96 -10.00 -61.24 -53.21
N ASN A 97 -9.14 -62.14 -53.67
CA ASN A 97 -7.71 -61.92 -53.97
C ASN A 97 -7.47 -61.00 -55.18
N SER A 98 -6.28 -60.39 -55.25
CA SER A 98 -5.58 -60.07 -56.51
C SER A 98 -4.07 -59.96 -56.28
N GLN A 99 -3.32 -60.96 -56.74
CA GLN A 99 -1.87 -60.87 -57.02
C GLN A 99 -1.66 -60.99 -58.53
N PRO A 100 -0.57 -60.42 -59.07
CA PRO A 100 0.56 -61.29 -59.37
C PRO A 100 1.93 -60.76 -58.88
N SER A 101 2.93 -61.62 -58.98
CA SER A 101 4.37 -61.38 -58.80
C SER A 101 4.90 -60.16 -59.57
N THR A 102 5.95 -59.48 -59.12
CA THR A 102 7.35 -59.96 -59.23
C THR A 102 8.25 -59.38 -58.13
N GLU A 103 9.35 -60.06 -57.84
CA GLU A 103 10.29 -59.75 -56.76
C GLU A 103 11.20 -58.55 -57.08
N GLU A 104 11.26 -57.56 -56.18
CA GLU A 104 12.48 -56.78 -55.91
C GLU A 104 12.65 -56.66 -54.39
N HIS A 105 13.90 -56.66 -53.92
CA HIS A 105 14.22 -56.56 -52.49
C HIS A 105 14.23 -55.10 -52.02
N ASP A 106 13.24 -54.71 -51.22
CA ASP A 106 13.32 -53.50 -50.39
C ASP A 106 13.36 -53.90 -48.91
N ILE A 107 14.55 -53.85 -48.32
CA ILE A 107 14.79 -54.29 -46.93
C ILE A 107 14.29 -53.19 -45.98
N LEU A 108 13.02 -53.28 -45.58
CA LEU A 108 12.53 -52.55 -44.42
C LEU A 108 13.27 -53.04 -43.17
N PRO A 109 14.07 -52.19 -42.48
CA PRO A 109 14.80 -52.62 -41.31
C PRO A 109 13.82 -52.92 -40.17
N GLU A 110 13.95 -54.09 -39.54
CA GLU A 110 13.22 -54.42 -38.31
C GLU A 110 13.61 -53.43 -37.20
N VAL A 111 12.75 -52.42 -36.98
CA VAL A 111 12.96 -51.41 -35.94
C VAL A 111 13.06 -52.11 -34.60
N SER A 112 14.23 -52.03 -33.96
CA SER A 112 14.52 -52.88 -32.82
C SER A 112 13.57 -52.61 -31.67
N ASP A 113 13.32 -53.66 -30.87
CA ASP A 113 12.44 -53.56 -29.71
C ASP A 113 12.93 -52.51 -28.67
N SER A 114 14.23 -52.17 -28.72
CA SER A 114 14.84 -51.04 -28.01
C SER A 114 14.40 -49.68 -28.57
N GLU A 115 14.47 -49.48 -29.89
CA GLU A 115 14.04 -48.25 -30.57
C GLU A 115 12.54 -48.02 -30.43
N LEU A 116 11.72 -49.07 -30.51
CA LEU A 116 10.29 -49.00 -30.28
C LEU A 116 9.97 -48.57 -28.84
N LYS A 117 10.68 -49.09 -27.84
CA LYS A 117 10.58 -48.64 -26.44
C LYS A 117 11.03 -47.18 -26.28
N GLN A 118 12.11 -46.77 -26.94
CA GLN A 118 12.59 -45.40 -26.92
C GLN A 118 11.63 -44.43 -27.61
N ALA A 119 10.99 -44.82 -28.71
CA ALA A 119 9.98 -44.04 -29.43
C ALA A 119 8.69 -43.87 -28.59
N LYS A 120 8.23 -44.94 -27.94
CA LYS A 120 7.13 -44.90 -26.96
C LYS A 120 7.46 -43.90 -25.83
N LEU A 121 8.64 -44.00 -25.22
CA LEU A 121 9.08 -43.07 -24.16
C LEU A 121 9.17 -41.61 -24.63
N LYS A 122 9.77 -41.35 -25.81
CA LYS A 122 9.80 -40.00 -26.42
C LYS A 122 8.40 -39.41 -26.56
N ASN A 123 7.41 -40.23 -26.95
CA ASN A 123 6.03 -39.78 -27.11
C ASN A 123 5.30 -39.59 -25.77
N SER A 124 5.51 -40.46 -24.78
CA SER A 124 4.99 -40.28 -23.41
C SER A 124 5.50 -38.99 -22.76
N VAL A 125 6.80 -38.69 -22.89
CA VAL A 125 7.38 -37.42 -22.39
C VAL A 125 6.77 -36.23 -23.12
N ARG A 126 6.63 -36.27 -24.45
CA ARG A 126 5.96 -35.21 -25.23
C ARG A 126 4.49 -35.03 -24.84
N GLN A 127 3.79 -36.09 -24.45
CA GLN A 127 2.39 -36.03 -24.03
C GLN A 127 2.26 -35.41 -22.63
N LEU A 128 3.11 -35.82 -21.68
CA LEU A 128 3.16 -35.23 -20.34
C LEU A 128 3.52 -33.74 -20.40
N MET A 129 4.56 -33.37 -21.14
CA MET A 129 5.05 -31.98 -21.21
C MET A 129 4.09 -31.02 -21.92
N ARG A 130 3.10 -31.50 -22.70
CA ARG A 130 2.02 -30.63 -23.21
C ARG A 130 1.06 -30.14 -22.12
N ASN A 131 0.98 -30.87 -21.02
CA ASN A 131 0.12 -30.55 -19.87
C ASN A 131 0.85 -29.72 -18.81
N VAL A 132 2.15 -29.50 -18.97
CA VAL A 132 2.95 -28.59 -18.13
C VAL A 132 2.83 -27.17 -18.72
N PRO A 133 2.50 -26.13 -17.93
CA PRO A 133 2.50 -24.75 -18.42
C PRO A 133 3.93 -24.29 -18.72
N SER A 134 4.18 -23.86 -19.96
CA SER A 134 5.40 -23.16 -20.36
C SER A 134 5.25 -21.65 -20.25
N SER A 135 6.37 -20.98 -19.92
CA SER A 135 6.59 -19.57 -20.22
C SER A 135 6.55 -19.33 -21.74
N VAL A 136 6.40 -18.07 -22.16
CA VAL A 136 6.45 -17.70 -23.57
C VAL A 136 7.17 -16.36 -23.72
N ALA A 137 8.18 -16.33 -24.58
CA ALA A 137 8.89 -15.11 -24.96
C ALA A 137 9.30 -15.14 -26.43
N VAL A 138 9.53 -13.95 -27.01
CA VAL A 138 10.10 -13.79 -28.35
C VAL A 138 11.49 -13.20 -28.23
N ILE A 139 12.48 -13.92 -28.75
CA ILE A 139 13.86 -13.48 -28.84
C ILE A 139 14.09 -12.87 -30.21
N THR A 140 14.69 -11.68 -30.25
CA THR A 140 15.17 -11.04 -31.47
C THR A 140 16.66 -10.74 -31.36
N VAL A 141 17.34 -10.70 -32.50
CA VAL A 141 18.79 -10.46 -32.59
C VAL A 141 19.09 -9.65 -33.85
N VAL A 142 20.13 -8.82 -33.80
CA VAL A 142 20.59 -8.09 -34.99
C VAL A 142 21.12 -9.08 -36.03
N HIS A 143 20.57 -9.02 -37.24
CA HIS A 143 21.03 -9.80 -38.36
C HIS A 143 20.86 -8.99 -39.65
N THR A 144 21.82 -9.13 -40.55
CA THR A 144 21.77 -8.59 -41.90
C THR A 144 21.69 -9.78 -42.85
N ASP A 145 20.65 -9.80 -43.67
CA ASP A 145 20.47 -10.80 -44.71
C ASP A 145 21.61 -10.69 -45.74
N PRO A 146 22.40 -11.76 -45.98
CA PRO A 146 23.57 -11.73 -46.85
C PRO A 146 23.22 -11.55 -48.33
N GLU A 147 22.01 -11.91 -48.77
CA GLU A 147 21.59 -11.75 -50.17
C GLU A 147 21.13 -10.33 -50.47
N THR A 148 20.40 -9.70 -49.53
CA THR A 148 19.81 -8.36 -49.76
C THR A 148 20.57 -7.21 -49.10
N GLY A 149 21.57 -7.51 -48.25
CA GLY A 149 22.36 -6.53 -47.50
C GLY A 149 21.56 -5.73 -46.46
N LYS A 150 20.36 -6.18 -46.10
CA LYS A 150 19.40 -5.42 -45.26
C LYS A 150 19.20 -6.07 -43.90
N HIS A 151 18.92 -5.23 -42.90
CA HIS A 151 18.49 -5.74 -41.59
C HIS A 151 17.13 -6.43 -41.68
N VAL A 152 17.05 -7.63 -41.14
CA VAL A 152 15.83 -8.45 -41.14
C VAL A 152 15.33 -8.69 -39.71
N PRO A 153 14.02 -8.92 -39.51
CA PRO A 153 13.45 -9.22 -38.20
C PRO A 153 13.76 -10.67 -37.77
N MET A 154 15.05 -10.99 -37.63
CA MET A 154 15.56 -12.26 -37.15
C MET A 154 15.16 -12.49 -35.68
N GLY A 155 14.71 -13.70 -35.38
CA GLY A 155 14.25 -14.06 -34.06
C GLY A 155 13.53 -15.41 -34.02
N VAL A 156 13.14 -15.81 -32.81
CA VAL A 156 12.46 -17.08 -32.53
C VAL A 156 11.57 -16.95 -31.29
N ALA A 157 10.41 -17.62 -31.30
CA ALA A 157 9.59 -17.81 -30.11
C ALA A 157 10.12 -18.98 -29.26
N VAL A 158 10.29 -18.77 -27.96
CA VAL A 158 10.78 -19.80 -27.01
C VAL A 158 9.76 -20.06 -25.90
N SER A 159 9.61 -21.34 -25.57
CA SER A 159 8.81 -21.85 -24.44
C SER A 159 9.67 -22.45 -23.30
N SER A 160 10.99 -22.29 -23.42
CA SER A 160 12.04 -22.82 -22.55
C SER A 160 12.65 -21.76 -21.61
N LEU A 161 12.19 -20.51 -21.68
CA LEU A 161 12.76 -19.38 -20.94
C LEU A 161 12.52 -19.51 -19.43
N SER A 162 13.60 -19.52 -18.66
CA SER A 162 13.63 -19.56 -17.20
C SER A 162 14.59 -18.51 -16.64
N THR A 163 14.35 -18.07 -15.40
CA THR A 163 15.38 -17.38 -14.60
C THR A 163 16.39 -18.41 -14.04
N VAL A 164 17.61 -17.96 -13.73
CA VAL A 164 18.73 -18.79 -13.25
C VAL A 164 19.40 -18.19 -12.01
N SER A 165 19.65 -16.88 -12.00
CA SER A 165 20.11 -16.14 -10.82
C SER A 165 19.53 -14.72 -10.83
N LEU A 166 19.52 -14.07 -9.65
CA LEU A 166 19.31 -12.62 -9.52
C LEU A 166 20.61 -11.87 -9.20
N ASP A 167 21.69 -12.59 -8.88
CA ASP A 167 23.03 -12.05 -8.65
C ASP A 167 24.08 -12.89 -9.42
N PRO A 168 24.66 -12.36 -10.51
CA PRO A 168 24.06 -11.30 -11.34
C PRO A 168 22.72 -11.76 -11.96
N PRO A 169 21.83 -10.84 -12.36
CA PRO A 169 20.59 -11.18 -13.06
C PRO A 169 20.84 -12.04 -14.30
N THR A 170 20.37 -13.29 -14.28
CA THR A 170 20.71 -14.32 -15.27
C THR A 170 19.49 -15.14 -15.66
N ILE A 171 19.32 -15.39 -16.95
CA ILE A 171 18.27 -16.22 -17.55
C ILE A 171 18.87 -17.40 -18.34
N SER A 172 18.06 -18.40 -18.63
CA SER A 172 18.39 -19.45 -19.59
C SER A 172 17.21 -19.80 -20.50
N PHE A 173 17.52 -20.29 -21.69
CA PHE A 173 16.56 -20.82 -22.66
C PHE A 173 17.27 -21.79 -23.61
N ASN A 174 16.49 -22.64 -24.27
CA ASN A 174 17.01 -23.70 -25.12
C ASN A 174 16.62 -23.42 -26.58
N ILE A 175 17.58 -23.46 -27.50
CA ILE A 175 17.36 -23.44 -28.95
C ILE A 175 17.77 -24.79 -29.54
N LYS A 176 16.98 -25.33 -30.47
CA LYS A 176 17.32 -26.53 -31.24
C LYS A 176 18.38 -26.22 -32.29
N GLU A 177 19.34 -27.11 -32.52
CA GLU A 177 20.27 -27.03 -33.67
C GLU A 177 19.79 -27.88 -34.86
N PRO A 178 20.11 -27.48 -36.11
CA PRO A 178 20.71 -26.19 -36.50
C PRO A 178 19.71 -25.02 -36.39
N SER A 179 20.19 -23.80 -36.15
CA SER A 179 19.32 -22.62 -36.04
C SER A 179 20.02 -21.31 -36.42
N GLN A 180 19.53 -20.68 -37.48
CA GLN A 180 19.98 -19.34 -37.93
C GLN A 180 19.87 -18.27 -36.82
N THR A 181 18.96 -18.41 -35.85
CA THR A 181 18.87 -17.45 -34.73
C THR A 181 19.98 -17.67 -33.71
N LEU A 182 20.38 -18.92 -33.47
CA LEU A 182 21.55 -19.23 -32.63
C LEU A 182 22.84 -18.72 -33.29
N ASP A 183 22.97 -18.91 -34.60
CA ASP A 183 24.14 -18.44 -35.35
C ASP A 183 24.17 -16.91 -35.49
N ALA A 184 23.01 -16.25 -35.61
CA ALA A 184 22.91 -14.79 -35.49
C ALA A 184 23.26 -14.29 -34.08
N ILE A 185 22.87 -14.99 -33.00
CA ILE A 185 23.31 -14.67 -31.62
C ILE A 185 24.83 -14.83 -31.48
N ARG A 186 25.42 -15.89 -32.03
CA ARG A 186 26.87 -16.10 -32.07
C ARG A 186 27.57 -14.95 -32.83
N ALA A 187 27.04 -14.54 -33.98
CA ALA A 187 27.57 -13.44 -34.79
C ALA A 187 27.40 -12.05 -34.13
N ALA A 188 26.33 -11.84 -33.36
CA ALA A 188 26.06 -10.61 -32.62
C ALA A 188 26.83 -10.50 -31.29
N ASN A 189 28.00 -11.16 -31.17
CA ASN A 189 28.80 -11.24 -29.93
C ASN A 189 28.01 -11.75 -28.70
N GLY A 190 26.99 -12.59 -28.92
CA GLY A 190 26.11 -13.07 -27.85
C GLY A 190 25.04 -12.08 -27.39
N LEU A 191 24.89 -10.91 -28.03
CA LEU A 191 23.90 -9.90 -27.67
C LEU A 191 22.55 -10.13 -28.35
N PHE A 192 21.46 -10.06 -27.59
CA PHE A 192 20.09 -10.24 -28.08
C PHE A 192 19.07 -9.54 -27.18
N ARG A 193 17.81 -9.50 -27.62
CA ARG A 193 16.70 -8.90 -26.87
C ARG A 193 15.55 -9.88 -26.68
N VAL A 194 15.08 -10.01 -25.45
CA VAL A 194 13.91 -10.83 -25.08
C VAL A 194 12.67 -9.94 -24.98
N HIS A 195 11.53 -10.37 -25.52
CA HIS A 195 10.25 -9.70 -25.42
C HIS A 195 9.23 -10.60 -24.70
N PHE A 196 8.49 -10.04 -23.74
CA PHE A 196 7.42 -10.69 -23.01
C PHE A 196 6.05 -10.18 -23.50
N LEU A 197 5.14 -11.09 -23.80
CA LEU A 197 3.88 -10.77 -24.49
C LEU A 197 2.68 -10.90 -23.54
N ALA A 198 1.74 -9.97 -23.66
CA ALA A 198 0.48 -9.93 -22.93
C ALA A 198 -0.40 -11.13 -23.26
N ALA A 199 -1.14 -11.61 -22.27
CA ALA A 199 -2.05 -12.75 -22.36
C ALA A 199 -3.38 -12.47 -23.11
N GLU A 200 -3.25 -12.05 -24.37
CA GLU A 200 -4.33 -11.59 -25.25
C GLU A 200 -4.09 -12.00 -26.72
N ARG A 201 -5.07 -11.72 -27.61
CA ARG A 201 -4.98 -12.05 -29.05
C ARG A 201 -3.80 -11.36 -29.75
N GLY A 202 -3.49 -10.11 -29.37
CA GLY A 202 -2.34 -9.38 -29.92
C GLY A 202 -1.02 -10.08 -29.61
N GLY A 203 -0.76 -10.34 -28.32
CA GLY A 203 0.43 -11.07 -27.87
C GLY A 203 0.56 -12.46 -28.50
N ALA A 204 -0.52 -13.25 -28.54
CA ALA A 204 -0.53 -14.56 -29.20
C ALA A 204 -0.12 -14.49 -30.70
N ASN A 205 -0.61 -13.49 -31.43
CA ASN A 205 -0.28 -13.28 -32.84
C ASN A 205 1.19 -12.82 -33.05
N VAL A 206 1.78 -12.09 -32.09
CA VAL A 206 3.22 -11.79 -32.13
C VAL A 206 4.03 -13.08 -31.98
N VAL A 207 3.71 -13.92 -30.98
CA VAL A 207 4.43 -15.19 -30.74
C VAL A 207 4.33 -16.11 -31.95
N ASP A 208 3.13 -16.31 -32.51
CA ASP A 208 2.91 -17.14 -33.70
C ASP A 208 3.81 -16.76 -34.90
N LEU A 209 3.95 -15.46 -35.16
CA LEU A 209 4.81 -14.95 -36.24
C LEU A 209 6.31 -15.23 -36.04
N PHE A 210 6.75 -15.53 -34.81
CA PHE A 210 8.11 -15.96 -34.46
C PHE A 210 8.24 -17.46 -34.15
N CYS A 211 7.14 -18.22 -34.08
CA CYS A 211 7.15 -19.69 -34.13
C CYS A 211 7.47 -20.21 -35.55
N HIS A 212 7.15 -19.43 -36.58
CA HIS A 212 7.51 -19.72 -37.96
C HIS A 212 9.00 -19.47 -38.21
N GLY A 213 9.62 -20.34 -39.00
CA GLY A 213 11.07 -20.33 -39.29
C GLY A 213 11.57 -19.06 -40.00
N ASN A 214 12.89 -18.88 -39.99
CA ASN A 214 13.53 -17.70 -40.55
C ASN A 214 13.78 -17.87 -42.05
N SER A 215 12.95 -17.20 -42.86
CA SER A 215 12.99 -17.19 -44.32
C SER A 215 12.64 -15.80 -44.85
N ALA A 216 13.06 -15.48 -46.09
CA ALA A 216 12.77 -14.19 -46.72
C ALA A 216 11.26 -13.86 -46.75
N GLU A 217 10.40 -14.85 -47.02
CA GLU A 217 8.95 -14.68 -46.93
C GLU A 217 8.49 -14.36 -45.49
N THR A 218 8.99 -15.11 -44.49
CA THR A 218 8.63 -14.87 -43.08
C THR A 218 9.12 -13.51 -42.59
N TYR A 219 10.31 -13.05 -43.01
CA TYR A 219 10.78 -11.69 -42.73
C TYR A 219 9.85 -10.62 -43.29
N ASN A 220 9.47 -10.74 -44.57
CA ASN A 220 8.50 -9.85 -45.21
C ASN A 220 7.14 -9.88 -44.50
N ARG A 221 6.68 -11.06 -44.07
CA ARG A 221 5.42 -11.25 -43.36
C ARG A 221 5.45 -10.67 -41.94
N ARG A 222 6.56 -10.80 -41.21
CA ARG A 222 6.80 -10.12 -39.91
C ARG A 222 6.81 -8.60 -40.10
N ALA A 223 7.55 -8.08 -41.07
CA ALA A 223 7.64 -6.64 -41.36
C ALA A 223 6.29 -6.02 -41.80
N LYS A 224 5.45 -6.77 -42.53
CA LYS A 224 4.09 -6.33 -42.92
C LYS A 224 3.07 -6.39 -41.78
N ARG A 225 3.19 -7.36 -40.85
CA ARG A 225 2.17 -7.62 -39.80
C ARG A 225 2.53 -7.08 -38.42
N LEU A 226 3.76 -6.60 -38.20
CA LEU A 226 4.24 -6.08 -36.91
C LEU A 226 4.87 -4.70 -37.09
N LYS A 227 4.58 -3.77 -36.17
CA LYS A 227 5.36 -2.54 -36.00
C LYS A 227 6.71 -2.91 -35.39
N LEU A 228 7.76 -2.94 -36.20
CA LEU A 228 9.12 -3.28 -35.77
C LEU A 228 10.05 -2.09 -35.96
N TYR A 229 10.79 -1.73 -34.91
CA TYR A 229 11.88 -0.78 -35.01
C TYR A 229 13.20 -1.53 -35.17
N GLN A 230 13.94 -1.19 -36.23
CA GLN A 230 15.29 -1.70 -36.50
C GLN A 230 16.29 -0.56 -36.32
N PRO A 231 17.16 -0.59 -35.29
CA PRO A 231 18.21 0.40 -35.12
C PRO A 231 19.17 0.44 -36.31
N LYS A 232 19.20 1.57 -37.04
CA LYS A 232 20.12 1.78 -38.18
C LYS A 232 21.41 2.52 -37.81
N ASP A 233 21.42 3.23 -36.68
CA ASP A 233 22.58 3.96 -36.15
C ASP A 233 22.62 3.80 -34.62
N LYS A 234 23.83 3.65 -34.07
CA LYS A 234 24.11 3.63 -32.64
C LYS A 234 23.83 4.97 -31.94
N LYS A 235 23.69 6.06 -32.69
CA LYS A 235 23.42 7.42 -32.17
C LYS A 235 21.93 7.74 -31.94
N HIS A 236 21.00 6.93 -32.43
CA HIS A 236 19.57 7.21 -32.23
C HIS A 236 19.13 6.87 -30.80
N PRO A 237 18.34 7.70 -30.09
CA PRO A 237 18.03 7.51 -28.66
C PRO A 237 17.20 6.25 -28.34
N ALA A 238 16.58 5.61 -29.35
CA ALA A 238 15.91 4.31 -29.20
C ALA A 238 16.83 3.09 -29.43
N THR A 239 18.10 3.29 -29.78
CA THR A 239 19.05 2.19 -30.03
C THR A 239 19.55 1.60 -28.72
N THR A 240 19.38 0.29 -28.54
CA THR A 240 19.77 -0.46 -27.34
C THR A 240 21.06 -1.26 -27.56
N ARG A 241 21.67 -1.80 -26.47
CA ARG A 241 23.02 -2.41 -26.49
C ARG A 241 23.18 -3.49 -27.58
N SER A 242 22.16 -4.32 -27.79
CA SER A 242 22.17 -5.40 -28.79
C SER A 242 21.94 -4.95 -30.24
N CYS A 243 21.47 -3.71 -30.46
CA CYS A 243 20.86 -3.25 -31.73
C CYS A 243 19.75 -4.19 -32.29
N ALA A 244 19.19 -5.09 -31.47
CA ALA A 244 18.24 -6.09 -31.94
C ALA A 244 16.89 -5.47 -32.36
N PRO A 245 16.15 -6.09 -33.31
CA PRO A 245 14.82 -5.62 -33.71
C PRO A 245 13.85 -5.52 -32.52
N GLN A 246 13.28 -4.34 -32.29
CA GLN A 246 12.36 -4.07 -31.18
C GLN A 246 10.90 -4.17 -31.65
N ILE A 247 10.07 -4.83 -30.84
CA ILE A 247 8.64 -4.98 -31.14
C ILE A 247 7.86 -3.80 -30.53
N LEU A 248 7.36 -2.90 -31.38
CA LEU A 248 6.60 -1.71 -31.00
C LEU A 248 5.09 -1.98 -31.01
N SER A 249 4.66 -2.87 -30.14
CA SER A 249 3.25 -3.22 -29.90
C SER A 249 2.91 -3.09 -28.42
N ASP A 250 1.70 -2.63 -28.12
CA ASP A 250 1.14 -2.50 -26.77
C ASP A 250 0.93 -3.87 -26.09
N SER A 251 0.88 -4.94 -26.90
CA SER A 251 0.90 -6.33 -26.44
C SER A 251 2.27 -6.80 -25.92
N VAL A 252 3.31 -5.97 -25.95
CA VAL A 252 4.61 -6.25 -25.29
C VAL A 252 4.57 -5.62 -23.90
N ILE A 253 4.63 -6.43 -22.84
CA ILE A 253 4.54 -5.95 -21.45
C ILE A 253 5.92 -5.59 -20.87
N ALA A 254 6.97 -6.27 -21.33
CA ALA A 254 8.35 -6.02 -20.93
C ALA A 254 9.32 -6.50 -22.01
N ALA A 255 10.55 -5.99 -21.98
CA ALA A 255 11.66 -6.50 -22.76
C ALA A 255 12.98 -6.44 -21.97
N MET A 256 13.94 -7.30 -22.30
CA MET A 256 15.27 -7.36 -21.67
C MET A 256 16.37 -7.31 -22.73
N GLU A 257 17.43 -6.54 -22.48
CA GLU A 257 18.69 -6.65 -23.22
C GLU A 257 19.59 -7.68 -22.51
N CYS A 258 20.14 -8.62 -23.27
CA CYS A 258 20.84 -9.78 -22.73
C CYS A 258 22.14 -10.09 -23.47
N GLU A 259 23.11 -10.64 -22.74
CA GLU A 259 24.43 -11.09 -23.23
C GLU A 259 24.66 -12.55 -22.85
N VAL A 260 24.87 -13.43 -23.83
CA VAL A 260 25.19 -14.85 -23.60
C VAL A 260 26.53 -14.97 -22.88
N THR A 261 26.51 -15.63 -21.72
CA THR A 261 27.72 -15.91 -20.91
C THR A 261 28.22 -17.33 -21.09
N HIS A 262 27.31 -18.31 -21.26
CA HIS A 262 27.64 -19.72 -21.41
C HIS A 262 26.70 -20.40 -22.42
N GLN A 263 27.21 -21.45 -23.09
CA GLN A 263 26.44 -22.31 -23.98
C GLN A 263 26.70 -23.78 -23.61
N PHE A 264 25.66 -24.60 -23.48
CA PHE A 264 25.78 -26.01 -23.12
C PHE A 264 25.00 -26.88 -24.13
N PRO A 265 25.69 -27.64 -25.02
CA PRO A 265 25.04 -28.60 -25.90
C PRO A 265 24.44 -29.78 -25.12
N VAL A 266 23.17 -30.09 -25.39
CA VAL A 266 22.38 -31.17 -24.75
C VAL A 266 21.51 -31.83 -25.82
N GLY A 267 22.00 -32.92 -26.41
CA GLY A 267 21.28 -33.66 -27.47
C GLY A 267 21.18 -32.85 -28.75
N ASP A 268 19.95 -32.58 -29.22
CA ASP A 268 19.66 -31.76 -30.41
C ASP A 268 19.42 -30.27 -30.07
N HIS A 269 19.71 -29.83 -28.85
CA HIS A 269 19.52 -28.45 -28.39
C HIS A 269 20.78 -27.88 -27.70
N VAL A 270 20.91 -26.56 -27.71
CA VAL A 270 21.87 -25.81 -26.90
C VAL A 270 21.10 -25.01 -25.85
N ILE A 271 21.50 -25.17 -24.58
CA ILE A 271 21.08 -24.31 -23.48
C ILE A 271 21.95 -23.05 -23.51
N LEU A 272 21.35 -21.90 -23.77
CA LEU A 272 22.01 -20.61 -23.63
C LEU A 272 21.75 -20.06 -22.23
N VAL A 273 22.80 -19.61 -21.54
CA VAL A 273 22.72 -18.90 -20.25
C VAL A 273 23.22 -17.48 -20.44
N ALA A 274 22.38 -16.50 -20.18
CA ALA A 274 22.62 -15.10 -20.50
C ALA A 274 22.41 -14.19 -19.30
N LYS A 275 23.32 -13.23 -19.14
CA LYS A 275 23.18 -12.11 -18.20
C LYS A 275 22.17 -11.11 -18.77
N VAL A 276 21.34 -10.55 -17.90
CA VAL A 276 20.44 -9.42 -18.23
C VAL A 276 21.17 -8.12 -17.90
N ASP A 277 21.28 -7.23 -18.87
CA ASP A 277 21.94 -5.92 -18.72
C ASP A 277 20.96 -4.81 -18.35
N SER A 278 19.79 -4.82 -18.98
CA SER A 278 18.73 -3.85 -18.73
C SER A 278 17.36 -4.44 -19.04
N MET A 279 16.32 -3.81 -18.48
CA MET A 279 14.94 -4.23 -18.64
C MET A 279 14.04 -3.01 -18.83
N GLU A 280 13.15 -3.09 -19.81
CA GLU A 280 12.13 -2.11 -20.15
C GLU A 280 10.77 -2.68 -19.73
N HIS A 281 9.97 -1.92 -19.00
CA HIS A 281 8.58 -2.24 -18.69
C HIS A 281 7.65 -1.28 -19.42
N LYS A 282 6.63 -1.82 -20.08
CA LYS A 282 5.55 -1.04 -20.71
C LYS A 282 4.30 -1.11 -19.83
N ALA A 283 3.48 -0.06 -19.86
CA ALA A 283 2.36 0.15 -18.91
C ALA A 283 1.12 -0.76 -19.13
N SER A 284 1.31 -1.98 -19.65
CA SER A 284 0.23 -2.93 -19.90
C SER A 284 -0.26 -3.55 -18.59
N LYS A 285 -1.56 -3.42 -18.29
CA LYS A 285 -2.20 -3.90 -17.05
C LYS A 285 -2.44 -5.43 -17.01
N GLY A 286 -1.74 -6.22 -17.83
CA GLY A 286 -2.01 -7.64 -18.09
C GLY A 286 -0.83 -8.58 -17.76
N PRO A 287 -1.09 -9.85 -17.38
CA PRO A 287 -0.04 -10.83 -17.16
C PRO A 287 0.55 -11.36 -18.48
N ALA A 288 1.73 -12.00 -18.38
CA ALA A 288 2.36 -12.68 -19.50
C ALA A 288 1.53 -13.86 -20.02
N ILE A 289 1.61 -14.13 -21.32
CA ILE A 289 0.94 -15.27 -21.98
C ILE A 289 1.63 -16.60 -21.61
N LEU A 290 0.82 -17.64 -21.38
CA LEU A 290 1.30 -19.01 -21.15
C LEU A 290 1.00 -19.91 -22.36
N TYR A 291 1.74 -21.01 -22.48
CA TYR A 291 1.46 -22.07 -23.45
C TYR A 291 1.22 -23.41 -22.74
N ILE A 292 0.09 -24.06 -23.02
CA ILE A 292 -0.33 -25.36 -22.45
C ILE A 292 -1.41 -25.99 -23.34
N ASP A 293 -1.46 -27.32 -23.45
CA ASP A 293 -2.37 -28.06 -24.34
C ASP A 293 -2.36 -27.51 -25.78
N ARG A 294 -1.15 -27.27 -26.31
CA ARG A 294 -0.90 -26.67 -27.64
C ARG A 294 -1.54 -25.27 -27.86
N ARG A 295 -2.09 -24.63 -26.82
CA ARG A 295 -2.82 -23.36 -26.90
C ARG A 295 -2.15 -22.29 -26.07
N TYR A 296 -2.25 -21.05 -26.55
CA TYR A 296 -1.99 -19.88 -25.72
C TYR A 296 -3.11 -19.70 -24.69
N ARG A 297 -2.75 -19.41 -23.43
CA ARG A 297 -3.70 -19.22 -22.32
C ARG A 297 -3.34 -17.96 -21.52
N ASN A 298 -4.36 -17.41 -20.86
CA ASN A 298 -4.18 -16.39 -19.85
C ASN A 298 -4.01 -17.07 -18.47
N PRO A 299 -3.01 -16.67 -17.65
CA PRO A 299 -2.77 -17.27 -16.34
C PRO A 299 -3.83 -16.93 -15.27
N LYS A 300 -4.81 -16.04 -15.57
CA LYS A 300 -5.98 -15.79 -14.71
C LYS A 300 -6.96 -16.98 -14.76
N GLY A 301 -6.58 -18.08 -14.11
CA GLY A 301 -7.45 -19.22 -13.78
C GLY A 301 -7.83 -19.26 -12.30
N PRO A 302 -8.69 -20.21 -11.88
CA PRO A 302 -9.01 -20.42 -10.46
C PRO A 302 -7.76 -20.85 -9.69
N ILE A 303 -7.55 -20.25 -8.51
CA ILE A 303 -6.41 -20.56 -7.64
C ILE A 303 -6.66 -21.92 -6.96
N VAL A 304 -5.99 -22.97 -7.44
CA VAL A 304 -6.13 -24.34 -6.92
C VAL A 304 -5.70 -24.45 -5.45
N TYR A 305 -4.61 -23.77 -5.09
CA TYR A 305 -4.14 -23.63 -3.72
C TYR A 305 -3.33 -22.34 -3.60
N SER A 306 -3.56 -21.58 -2.52
CA SER A 306 -2.63 -20.56 -2.04
C SER A 306 -2.37 -20.82 -0.57
N SER A 307 -1.10 -20.77 -0.18
CA SER A 307 -0.72 -20.83 1.23
C SER A 307 -1.15 -19.55 1.94
N GLU A 308 -1.63 -19.67 3.18
CA GLU A 308 -2.35 -18.63 3.95
C GLU A 308 -1.67 -17.25 4.04
N ARG A 309 -0.36 -17.13 3.83
CA ARG A 309 0.37 -15.85 3.76
C ARG A 309 0.24 -15.08 2.44
N ALA A 310 -0.31 -15.69 1.39
CA ALA A 310 -0.44 -15.10 0.05
C ALA A 310 -1.89 -14.83 -0.35
N GLN A 311 -2.86 -15.06 0.55
CA GLN A 311 -4.26 -14.66 0.38
C GLN A 311 -4.68 -13.69 1.49
N ALA A 312 -4.25 -12.43 1.36
CA ALA A 312 -5.09 -11.31 1.74
C ALA A 312 -6.21 -11.21 0.67
N SER A 313 -7.13 -12.17 0.66
CA SER A 313 -8.21 -12.24 -0.32
C SER A 313 -9.23 -11.15 -0.03
N THR A 314 -9.55 -10.34 -1.04
CA THR A 314 -10.63 -9.35 -1.00
C THR A 314 -11.95 -10.05 -0.63
N SER A 315 -12.44 -9.82 0.59
CA SER A 315 -13.64 -10.45 1.11
C SER A 315 -14.89 -9.81 0.49
N GLU A 316 -15.37 -10.38 -0.62
CA GLU A 316 -16.54 -9.89 -1.37
C GLU A 316 -17.78 -9.67 -0.46
N GLY A 317 -17.94 -10.50 0.56
CA GLY A 317 -19.02 -10.40 1.55
C GLY A 317 -18.89 -9.29 2.62
N VAL A 318 -17.81 -8.50 2.64
CA VAL A 318 -17.59 -7.43 3.63
C VAL A 318 -17.10 -6.11 3.01
N SER A 319 -16.93 -6.04 1.68
CA SER A 319 -16.56 -4.81 0.95
C SER A 319 -17.56 -3.64 1.14
N SER A 320 -18.74 -3.92 1.71
CA SER A 320 -19.77 -2.93 2.02
C SER A 320 -19.34 -1.86 3.04
N PHE A 321 -18.52 -2.21 4.03
CA PHE A 321 -18.31 -1.38 5.22
C PHE A 321 -17.78 0.04 4.93
N TRP A 322 -16.91 0.21 3.93
CA TRP A 322 -16.38 1.54 3.59
C TRP A 322 -17.40 2.47 2.92
N LYS A 323 -18.59 1.97 2.55
CA LYS A 323 -19.71 2.76 2.02
C LYS A 323 -20.49 3.52 3.10
N HIS A 324 -20.34 3.15 4.38
CA HIS A 324 -20.94 3.89 5.49
C HIS A 324 -20.39 5.34 5.59
N PRO A 325 -21.04 6.25 6.34
CA PRO A 325 -20.58 7.62 6.57
C PRO A 325 -19.13 7.76 7.04
N LEU A 326 -18.60 8.99 7.02
CA LEU A 326 -17.19 9.26 7.31
C LEU A 326 -16.76 8.85 8.73
N PHE A 327 -17.69 8.82 9.67
CA PHE A 327 -17.53 8.22 11.00
C PHE A 327 -18.75 7.32 11.26
N PRO A 328 -18.58 6.00 11.42
CA PRO A 328 -19.69 5.07 11.58
C PRO A 328 -20.31 5.20 12.98
N GLY A 329 -21.63 5.32 13.04
CA GLY A 329 -22.37 5.37 14.28
C GLY A 329 -22.66 3.98 14.85
N ASP A 330 -23.41 3.96 15.96
CA ASP A 330 -23.76 2.75 16.69
C ASP A 330 -24.77 1.86 15.90
N LYS A 331 -25.45 2.42 14.89
CA LYS A 331 -26.24 1.68 13.89
C LYS A 331 -25.33 0.91 12.93
N GLU A 332 -24.42 1.61 12.27
CA GLU A 332 -23.47 1.05 11.29
C GLU A 332 -22.58 -0.01 11.96
N ARG A 333 -22.20 0.22 13.22
CA ARG A 333 -21.54 -0.76 14.09
C ARG A 333 -22.33 -2.07 14.26
N ARG A 334 -23.65 -1.99 14.50
CA ARG A 334 -24.53 -3.16 14.61
C ARG A 334 -24.74 -3.86 13.26
N GLU A 335 -24.85 -3.10 12.17
CA GLU A 335 -24.91 -3.64 10.81
C GLU A 335 -23.62 -4.41 10.47
N TYR A 336 -22.46 -3.81 10.74
CA TYR A 336 -21.16 -4.43 10.53
C TYR A 336 -20.93 -5.69 11.39
N MET A 337 -21.30 -5.67 12.67
CA MET A 337 -21.29 -6.87 13.53
C MET A 337 -22.07 -8.01 12.89
N ASN A 338 -23.22 -7.72 12.27
CA ASN A 338 -24.02 -8.72 11.57
C ASN A 338 -23.41 -9.19 10.24
N GLU A 339 -22.67 -8.34 9.51
CA GLU A 339 -21.85 -8.78 8.36
C GLU A 339 -20.73 -9.74 8.80
N VAL A 340 -19.97 -9.40 9.84
CA VAL A 340 -18.94 -10.27 10.42
C VAL A 340 -19.55 -11.59 10.92
N LYS A 341 -20.75 -11.54 11.52
CA LYS A 341 -21.50 -12.73 11.96
C LYS A 341 -21.91 -13.63 10.77
N LYS A 342 -22.33 -13.05 9.65
CA LYS A 342 -22.61 -13.78 8.40
C LYS A 342 -21.33 -14.44 7.85
N LEU A 343 -20.22 -13.70 7.78
CA LEU A 343 -18.92 -14.22 7.33
C LEU A 343 -18.46 -15.41 8.19
N ILE A 344 -18.57 -15.31 9.52
CA ILE A 344 -18.24 -16.41 10.44
C ILE A 344 -19.12 -17.62 10.16
N LYS A 345 -20.44 -17.46 10.03
CA LYS A 345 -21.38 -18.57 9.74
C LYS A 345 -21.15 -19.20 8.36
N ALA A 346 -20.68 -18.44 7.38
CA ALA A 346 -20.42 -18.92 6.02
C ALA A 346 -19.18 -19.81 5.91
N ASN A 347 -18.16 -19.62 6.76
CA ASN A 347 -16.92 -20.39 6.72
C ASN A 347 -16.79 -21.38 7.91
N PRO A 348 -16.95 -22.69 7.70
CA PRO A 348 -16.85 -23.69 8.75
C PRO A 348 -15.51 -23.73 9.51
N THR A 349 -14.40 -23.26 8.94
CA THR A 349 -13.11 -23.26 9.65
C THR A 349 -13.10 -22.31 10.84
N TYR A 350 -13.79 -21.17 10.72
CA TYR A 350 -13.83 -20.12 11.74
C TYR A 350 -14.53 -20.54 13.04
N TYR A 351 -15.55 -21.40 12.98
CA TYR A 351 -16.31 -21.81 14.15
C TYR A 351 -16.19 -23.29 14.56
N LYS A 352 -15.70 -24.22 13.71
CA LYS A 352 -15.58 -25.64 14.09
C LYS A 352 -14.55 -25.89 15.19
N ASN A 353 -13.33 -25.35 15.04
CA ASN A 353 -12.26 -25.46 16.04
C ASN A 353 -11.46 -24.14 16.09
N PRO A 354 -11.99 -23.08 16.72
CA PRO A 354 -11.29 -21.82 16.83
C PRO A 354 -10.06 -21.93 17.74
N THR A 355 -8.97 -21.30 17.30
CA THR A 355 -7.73 -21.08 18.05
C THR A 355 -7.44 -19.58 18.16
N LYS A 356 -6.37 -19.19 18.89
CA LYS A 356 -5.90 -17.80 18.91
C LYS A 356 -5.61 -17.26 17.50
N ASP A 357 -5.15 -18.12 16.59
CA ASP A 357 -4.84 -17.75 15.21
C ASP A 357 -6.08 -17.69 14.32
N THR A 358 -7.13 -18.48 14.60
CA THR A 358 -8.43 -18.31 13.93
C THR A 358 -8.99 -16.90 14.14
N TYR A 359 -8.93 -16.35 15.36
CA TYR A 359 -9.40 -14.98 15.61
C TYR A 359 -8.55 -13.92 14.90
N ARG A 360 -7.22 -14.15 14.80
CA ARG A 360 -6.31 -13.28 14.04
C ARG A 360 -6.62 -13.31 12.54
N ILE A 361 -6.90 -14.49 11.98
CA ILE A 361 -7.25 -14.68 10.56
C ILE A 361 -8.59 -14.02 10.24
N ILE A 362 -9.58 -14.10 11.13
CA ILE A 362 -10.84 -13.36 10.96
C ILE A 362 -10.55 -11.86 10.91
N GLU A 363 -9.90 -11.29 11.93
CA GLU A 363 -9.57 -9.85 11.98
C GLU A 363 -8.72 -9.37 10.79
N SER A 364 -7.80 -10.18 10.27
CA SER A 364 -6.98 -9.82 9.09
C SER A 364 -7.72 -9.89 7.76
N ASN A 365 -8.86 -10.58 7.71
CA ASN A 365 -9.68 -10.75 6.50
C ASN A 365 -10.87 -9.77 6.47
N LEU A 366 -10.99 -8.90 7.47
CA LEU A 366 -11.95 -7.82 7.54
C LEU A 366 -11.39 -6.53 6.92
N PRO A 367 -12.24 -5.68 6.31
CA PRO A 367 -11.84 -4.38 5.74
C PRO A 367 -11.34 -3.37 6.80
N TYR A 368 -11.79 -3.51 8.04
CA TYR A 368 -11.41 -2.72 9.21
C TYR A 368 -11.52 -3.62 10.46
N PRO A 369 -10.64 -3.54 11.46
CA PRO A 369 -10.67 -4.46 12.60
C PRO A 369 -11.95 -4.33 13.43
N ALA A 370 -12.67 -5.44 13.64
CA ALA A 370 -13.91 -5.48 14.40
C ALA A 370 -13.69 -5.05 15.87
N SER A 371 -12.54 -5.40 16.45
CA SER A 371 -12.19 -4.98 17.81
C SER A 371 -11.90 -3.48 17.98
N SER A 372 -11.58 -2.73 16.91
CA SER A 372 -11.52 -1.25 16.96
C SER A 372 -12.92 -0.66 17.21
N LEU A 373 -13.97 -1.30 16.69
CA LEU A 373 -15.39 -0.97 16.94
C LEU A 373 -15.94 -1.63 18.23
N GLY A 374 -15.07 -2.20 19.07
CA GLY A 374 -15.46 -2.89 20.30
C GLY A 374 -16.28 -4.16 20.08
N ILE A 375 -16.22 -4.77 18.90
CA ILE A 375 -16.88 -6.05 18.59
C ILE A 375 -15.93 -7.19 18.97
N SER A 376 -16.33 -8.02 19.93
CA SER A 376 -15.52 -9.15 20.41
C SER A 376 -15.69 -10.37 19.49
N VAL A 377 -14.74 -10.56 18.57
CA VAL A 377 -14.70 -11.70 17.65
C VAL A 377 -14.67 -13.05 18.40
N GLU A 378 -14.01 -13.14 19.55
CA GLU A 378 -13.99 -14.35 20.40
C GLU A 378 -15.41 -14.74 20.88
N LEU A 379 -16.20 -13.76 21.31
CA LEU A 379 -17.59 -13.97 21.74
C LEU A 379 -18.55 -14.18 20.56
N LEU A 380 -18.36 -13.45 19.44
CA LEU A 380 -19.17 -13.59 18.23
C LEU A 380 -19.01 -14.98 17.58
N VAL A 381 -17.81 -15.56 17.59
CA VAL A 381 -17.57 -16.95 17.17
C VAL A 381 -18.24 -17.94 18.14
N ALA A 382 -18.21 -17.67 19.45
CA ALA A 382 -18.87 -18.53 20.43
C ALA A 382 -20.40 -18.49 20.33
N GLU A 383 -20.98 -17.31 20.06
CA GLU A 383 -22.41 -17.18 19.76
C GLU A 383 -22.79 -17.98 18.51
N CYS A 384 -21.99 -17.90 17.44
CA CYS A 384 -22.16 -18.73 16.24
C CYS A 384 -22.06 -20.23 16.55
N ARG A 385 -21.21 -20.67 17.48
CA ARG A 385 -21.15 -22.07 17.93
C ARG A 385 -22.42 -22.48 18.69
N LYS A 386 -22.92 -21.63 19.59
CA LYS A 386 -24.16 -21.86 20.35
C LYS A 386 -25.36 -22.02 19.42
N GLU A 387 -25.52 -21.13 18.44
CA GLU A 387 -26.55 -21.25 17.39
C GLU A 387 -26.44 -22.56 16.58
N LYS A 388 -25.20 -23.00 16.28
CA LYS A 388 -24.94 -24.26 15.57
C LYS A 388 -24.95 -25.51 16.47
N LYS A 389 -25.40 -25.40 17.73
CA LYS A 389 -25.44 -26.48 18.73
C LYS A 389 -24.08 -27.17 18.98
N LEU A 390 -22.98 -26.43 18.79
CA LEU A 390 -21.62 -26.89 19.09
C LEU A 390 -21.24 -26.52 20.54
N PRO A 391 -20.43 -27.34 21.25
CA PRO A 391 -20.04 -27.04 22.62
C PRO A 391 -19.25 -25.73 22.71
N ASN A 392 -19.47 -24.95 23.76
CA ASN A 392 -18.71 -23.73 24.01
C ASN A 392 -17.23 -24.05 24.26
N LYS A 393 -16.34 -23.22 23.72
CA LYS A 393 -14.89 -23.19 24.02
C LYS A 393 -14.49 -21.82 24.60
N ILE A 394 -15.43 -21.16 25.27
CA ILE A 394 -15.25 -19.92 26.02
C ILE A 394 -14.43 -20.25 27.28
N LYS A 395 -13.61 -19.30 27.78
CA LYS A 395 -12.92 -19.48 29.06
C LYS A 395 -13.89 -19.20 30.22
N SER A 396 -13.74 -19.93 31.32
CA SER A 396 -14.48 -19.68 32.57
C SER A 396 -14.41 -18.19 32.96
N GLY A 397 -15.57 -17.58 33.20
CA GLY A 397 -15.71 -16.16 33.52
C GLY A 397 -15.93 -15.21 32.34
N GLN A 398 -15.92 -15.68 31.08
CA GLN A 398 -16.31 -14.86 29.92
C GLN A 398 -17.78 -15.06 29.48
N GLU A 399 -18.54 -15.93 30.13
CA GLU A 399 -19.88 -16.36 29.67
C GLU A 399 -21.00 -15.31 29.85
N SER A 400 -20.78 -14.32 30.71
CA SER A 400 -21.66 -13.15 30.92
C SER A 400 -21.29 -11.94 30.06
N GLN A 401 -20.24 -12.03 29.24
CA GLN A 401 -19.72 -10.88 28.49
C GLN A 401 -20.53 -10.62 27.21
N GLN A 402 -20.81 -9.35 26.93
CA GLN A 402 -21.50 -8.93 25.71
C GLN A 402 -20.57 -8.93 24.50
N VAL A 403 -21.11 -9.23 23.31
CA VAL A 403 -20.36 -9.20 22.04
C VAL A 403 -19.92 -7.78 21.67
N LEU A 404 -20.76 -6.79 21.98
CA LEU A 404 -20.42 -5.36 21.87
C LEU A 404 -19.93 -4.87 23.24
N SER A 405 -18.82 -4.14 23.25
CA SER A 405 -18.35 -3.42 24.45
C SER A 405 -19.13 -2.09 24.57
N ASP A 406 -19.54 -1.71 25.78
CA ASP A 406 -20.17 -0.39 26.03
C ASP A 406 -19.20 0.74 25.64
N PHE A 407 -17.93 0.63 26.04
CA PHE A 407 -16.89 1.59 25.76
C PHE A 407 -15.85 1.02 24.79
N TYR A 408 -15.58 1.73 23.70
CA TYR A 408 -14.70 1.31 22.62
C TYR A 408 -14.17 2.52 21.84
N GLY A 409 -13.21 2.29 20.93
CA GLY A 409 -12.68 3.37 20.08
C GLY A 409 -12.00 4.46 20.91
N LEU A 410 -12.24 5.73 20.58
CA LEU A 410 -11.73 6.88 21.33
C LEU A 410 -12.67 7.25 22.49
N LEU A 411 -12.17 7.24 23.71
CA LEU A 411 -12.97 7.50 24.91
C LEU A 411 -12.97 8.98 25.30
N THR A 412 -14.14 9.61 25.24
CA THR A 412 -14.35 11.01 25.68
C THR A 412 -14.09 11.15 27.20
N PRO A 413 -13.89 12.37 27.73
CA PRO A 413 -13.78 12.60 29.17
C PRO A 413 -14.99 12.04 29.96
N SER A 414 -16.20 12.24 29.43
CA SER A 414 -17.45 11.71 30.01
C SER A 414 -17.47 10.18 30.05
N MET A 415 -17.06 9.51 28.96
CA MET A 415 -16.94 8.05 28.95
C MET A 415 -15.92 7.54 29.97
N ARG A 416 -14.78 8.22 30.12
CA ARG A 416 -13.77 7.87 31.13
C ARG A 416 -14.31 7.99 32.55
N GLN A 417 -15.05 9.06 32.87
CA GLN A 417 -15.69 9.18 34.18
C GLN A 417 -16.68 8.04 34.44
N GLN A 418 -17.51 7.67 33.46
CA GLN A 418 -18.44 6.55 33.62
C GLN A 418 -17.73 5.19 33.85
N ILE A 419 -16.53 5.00 33.28
CA ILE A 419 -15.70 3.80 33.54
C ILE A 419 -15.14 3.82 34.96
N VAL A 420 -14.69 4.99 35.44
CA VAL A 420 -14.25 5.19 36.83
C VAL A 420 -15.40 4.91 37.80
N ASP A 421 -16.59 5.47 37.57
CA ASP A 421 -17.78 5.28 38.42
C ASP A 421 -18.21 3.81 38.49
N ARG A 422 -18.05 3.05 37.39
CA ARG A 422 -18.26 1.60 37.36
C ARG A 422 -17.18 0.85 38.13
N ALA A 423 -15.92 1.25 38.01
CA ALA A 423 -14.80 0.63 38.72
C ALA A 423 -14.91 0.83 40.24
N THR A 424 -15.24 2.05 40.68
CA THR A 424 -15.56 2.40 42.07
C THR A 424 -16.59 1.43 42.67
N LYS A 425 -17.80 1.37 42.10
CA LYS A 425 -18.90 0.50 42.59
C LYS A 425 -18.55 -0.98 42.61
N LEU A 426 -17.80 -1.44 41.61
CA LEU A 426 -17.36 -2.82 41.48
C LEU A 426 -16.30 -3.19 42.53
N ILE A 427 -15.43 -2.26 42.91
CA ILE A 427 -14.39 -2.45 43.93
C ILE A 427 -14.93 -2.28 45.36
N GLU A 428 -15.89 -1.35 45.56
CA GLU A 428 -16.69 -1.24 46.78
C GLU A 428 -17.45 -2.54 47.08
N THR A 429 -17.90 -3.24 46.03
CA THR A 429 -18.57 -4.54 46.15
C THR A 429 -17.58 -5.67 46.50
N ASP A 430 -16.40 -5.73 45.83
CA ASP A 430 -15.36 -6.72 46.12
C ASP A 430 -13.97 -6.26 45.68
N SER A 431 -13.11 -5.92 46.64
CA SER A 431 -11.72 -5.47 46.37
C SER A 431 -10.86 -6.52 45.64
N ARG A 432 -11.27 -7.80 45.60
CA ARG A 432 -10.58 -8.86 44.84
C ARG A 432 -10.64 -8.62 43.33
N PHE A 433 -11.55 -7.80 42.82
CA PHE A 433 -11.57 -7.41 41.40
C PHE A 433 -10.26 -6.76 40.94
N LEU A 434 -9.57 -5.98 41.80
CA LEU A 434 -8.24 -5.41 41.51
C LEU A 434 -7.13 -6.46 41.34
N SER A 435 -7.37 -7.71 41.76
CA SER A 435 -6.43 -8.83 41.64
C SER A 435 -6.79 -9.81 40.51
N GLN A 436 -7.78 -9.47 39.68
CA GLN A 436 -8.10 -10.19 38.44
C GLN A 436 -7.14 -9.79 37.31
N HIS A 437 -6.99 -10.67 36.31
CA HIS A 437 -6.23 -10.39 35.10
C HIS A 437 -6.80 -9.15 34.39
N TYR A 438 -5.97 -8.15 34.07
CA TYR A 438 -6.38 -6.82 33.61
C TYR A 438 -7.41 -6.85 32.46
N ARG A 439 -7.22 -7.70 31.45
CA ARG A 439 -8.18 -7.88 30.34
C ARG A 439 -9.59 -8.32 30.80
N ILE A 440 -9.69 -9.15 31.85
CA ILE A 440 -10.99 -9.58 32.41
C ILE A 440 -11.63 -8.43 33.20
N PHE A 441 -10.82 -7.70 33.98
CA PHE A 441 -11.27 -6.50 34.69
C PHE A 441 -11.87 -5.46 33.72
N LEU A 442 -11.20 -5.15 32.60
CA LEU A 442 -11.75 -4.27 31.55
C LEU A 442 -13.10 -4.76 30.99
N TYR A 443 -13.23 -6.05 30.70
CA TYR A 443 -14.50 -6.62 30.23
C TYR A 443 -15.63 -6.49 31.27
N ASN A 444 -15.33 -6.62 32.57
CA ASN A 444 -16.33 -6.44 33.63
C ASN A 444 -16.81 -4.98 33.74
N LEU A 445 -15.99 -4.01 33.34
CA LEU A 445 -16.37 -2.59 33.24
C LEU A 445 -17.13 -2.27 31.93
N GLY A 446 -17.21 -3.21 30.99
CA GLY A 446 -17.77 -3.00 29.65
C GLY A 446 -16.79 -2.35 28.65
N VAL A 447 -15.49 -2.34 28.95
CA VAL A 447 -14.46 -1.65 28.16
C VAL A 447 -13.76 -2.61 27.19
N SER A 448 -13.68 -2.23 25.92
CA SER A 448 -12.87 -2.94 24.92
C SER A 448 -11.38 -2.88 25.29
N PRO A 449 -10.65 -4.01 25.35
CA PRO A 449 -9.20 -4.01 25.54
C PRO A 449 -8.40 -3.37 24.38
N ASN A 450 -9.07 -3.01 23.28
CA ASN A 450 -8.50 -2.29 22.13
C ASN A 450 -8.97 -0.82 22.05
N SER A 451 -9.60 -0.28 23.10
CA SER A 451 -9.88 1.16 23.22
C SER A 451 -8.60 1.98 23.09
N ARG A 452 -8.72 3.16 22.49
CA ARG A 452 -7.63 4.07 22.17
C ARG A 452 -7.36 5.08 23.28
N ASP A 453 -6.09 5.40 23.46
CA ASP A 453 -5.61 6.51 24.30
C ASP A 453 -6.17 6.49 25.74
N PHE A 454 -6.40 5.27 26.22
CA PHE A 454 -6.85 4.88 27.56
C PHE A 454 -5.75 4.09 28.26
N LEU A 455 -5.54 4.34 29.55
CA LEU A 455 -4.41 3.83 30.30
C LEU A 455 -4.83 3.32 31.69
N PRO A 456 -4.16 2.30 32.27
CA PRO A 456 -4.39 1.86 33.66
C PRO A 456 -4.46 3.01 34.67
N SER A 457 -3.61 4.04 34.53
CA SER A 457 -3.64 5.23 35.40
C SER A 457 -4.98 5.97 35.37
N ASP A 458 -5.69 6.02 34.23
CA ASP A 458 -7.00 6.68 34.09
C ASP A 458 -8.07 6.05 35.02
N ILE A 459 -7.87 4.80 35.47
CA ILE A 459 -8.71 4.12 36.47
C ILE A 459 -8.08 4.21 37.87
N MET A 460 -6.78 3.91 37.97
CA MET A 460 -6.10 3.74 39.26
C MET A 460 -5.84 5.05 40.01
N GLU A 461 -5.63 6.18 39.31
CA GLU A 461 -5.44 7.48 39.98
C GLU A 461 -6.73 7.96 40.70
N PRO A 462 -7.92 7.96 40.07
CA PRO A 462 -9.18 8.24 40.77
C PRO A 462 -9.49 7.28 41.93
N LEU A 463 -9.25 5.98 41.76
CA LEU A 463 -9.48 5.00 42.83
C LEU A 463 -8.54 5.20 44.03
N ARG A 464 -7.28 5.60 43.79
CA ARG A 464 -6.34 5.99 44.85
C ARG A 464 -6.79 7.26 45.55
N ALA A 465 -7.29 8.27 44.82
CA ALA A 465 -7.87 9.48 45.41
C ALA A 465 -9.14 9.20 46.25
N ALA A 466 -9.94 8.19 45.87
CA ALA A 466 -11.08 7.70 46.63
C ALA A 466 -10.71 6.75 47.79
N ASN A 467 -9.42 6.45 48.01
CA ASN A 467 -8.92 5.46 48.98
C ASN A 467 -9.38 4.00 48.73
N LEU A 468 -9.88 3.69 47.53
CA LEU A 468 -10.35 2.36 47.12
C LEU A 468 -9.24 1.48 46.50
N ALA A 469 -8.07 2.05 46.22
CA ALA A 469 -6.90 1.33 45.71
C ALA A 469 -5.66 1.59 46.60
N PRO A 470 -4.76 0.60 46.74
CA PRO A 470 -3.52 0.76 47.51
C PRO A 470 -2.60 1.83 46.88
N PRO A 471 -1.68 2.44 47.65
CA PRO A 471 -0.76 3.45 47.15
C PRO A 471 0.14 2.93 46.02
N PHE A 472 0.56 3.83 45.14
CA PHE A 472 1.45 3.49 44.03
C PHE A 472 2.90 3.27 44.51
N ASP A 473 3.45 2.11 44.17
CA ASP A 473 4.73 1.61 44.67
C ASP A 473 5.87 1.94 43.68
N LEU A 474 6.68 2.97 43.98
CA LEU A 474 7.73 3.46 43.08
C LEU A 474 9.00 2.59 43.04
N GLN A 475 9.15 1.58 43.92
CA GLN A 475 10.38 0.78 44.02
C GLN A 475 10.23 -0.67 43.51
N ARG A 476 9.01 -1.08 43.16
CA ARG A 476 8.67 -2.43 42.72
C ARG A 476 9.46 -2.90 41.49
N GLN A 477 9.99 -4.11 41.53
CA GLN A 477 10.88 -4.62 40.49
C GLN A 477 10.13 -5.36 39.37
N PRO A 478 10.70 -5.42 38.15
CA PRO A 478 10.17 -6.25 37.08
C PRO A 478 10.14 -7.73 37.52
N GLY A 479 8.95 -8.33 37.51
CA GLY A 479 8.75 -9.75 37.86
C GLY A 479 8.12 -10.05 39.22
N ASP A 480 8.06 -9.10 40.16
CA ASP A 480 7.50 -9.32 41.52
C ASP A 480 6.03 -9.81 41.53
N MET A 481 5.28 -9.53 40.44
CA MET A 481 3.88 -9.89 40.31
C MET A 481 3.68 -11.05 39.33
N SER A 482 3.41 -12.24 39.89
CA SER A 482 3.04 -13.45 39.13
C SER A 482 1.72 -13.31 38.33
N ARG A 483 0.84 -12.39 38.73
CA ARG A 483 -0.47 -12.13 38.09
C ARG A 483 -0.42 -10.86 37.24
N GLU A 484 -0.96 -10.94 36.03
CA GLU A 484 -1.10 -9.82 35.10
C GLU A 484 -2.34 -8.97 35.44
N ASP A 485 -2.36 -8.41 36.65
CA ASP A 485 -3.44 -7.56 37.18
C ASP A 485 -3.26 -6.08 36.83
N ILE A 486 -4.27 -5.24 37.09
CA ILE A 486 -4.23 -3.81 36.74
C ILE A 486 -3.04 -3.08 37.38
N ARG A 487 -2.68 -3.42 38.62
CA ARG A 487 -1.54 -2.84 39.35
C ARG A 487 -0.22 -3.18 38.64
N LYS A 488 -0.06 -4.42 38.15
CA LYS A 488 1.10 -4.75 37.33
C LYS A 488 1.13 -3.91 36.05
N ILE A 489 0.02 -3.80 35.32
CA ILE A 489 0.04 -3.07 34.04
C ILE A 489 0.29 -1.57 34.25
N GLU A 490 -0.23 -0.96 35.32
CA GLU A 490 0.11 0.41 35.74
C GLU A 490 1.62 0.60 36.03
N GLN A 491 2.27 -0.38 36.64
CA GLN A 491 3.72 -0.39 36.87
C GLN A 491 4.55 -0.52 35.59
N ILE A 492 4.04 -1.24 34.58
CA ILE A 492 4.65 -1.29 33.24
C ILE A 492 4.45 0.05 32.52
N GLU A 493 3.27 0.65 32.66
CA GLU A 493 2.93 1.95 32.09
C GLU A 493 3.87 3.06 32.60
N HIS A 494 4.07 3.16 33.91
CA HIS A 494 4.99 4.13 34.52
C HIS A 494 6.41 3.96 33.98
N ARG A 495 6.96 2.74 34.00
CA ARG A 495 8.29 2.46 33.44
C ARG A 495 8.39 2.75 31.94
N LEU A 496 7.33 2.53 31.17
CA LEU A 496 7.26 2.87 29.74
C LEU A 496 7.27 4.40 29.51
N ARG A 497 6.54 5.18 30.32
CA ARG A 497 6.61 6.66 30.30
C ARG A 497 8.04 7.14 30.58
N GLU A 498 8.70 6.59 31.62
CA GLU A 498 10.08 6.94 31.98
C GLU A 498 11.12 6.51 30.93
N TYR A 499 10.91 5.39 30.24
CA TYR A 499 11.77 4.96 29.13
C TYR A 499 11.62 5.90 27.93
N LEU A 500 10.40 6.18 27.49
CA LEU A 500 10.13 7.03 26.32
C LEU A 500 10.57 8.50 26.54
N ARG A 501 10.51 9.03 27.77
CA ARG A 501 10.99 10.39 28.09
C ARG A 501 12.50 10.55 27.91
N LYS A 502 13.29 9.47 28.06
CA LYS A 502 14.75 9.48 27.83
C LYS A 502 15.13 9.55 26.34
N MET A 503 14.19 9.31 25.44
CA MET A 503 14.39 9.31 24.00
C MET A 503 13.94 10.63 23.39
N SER A 504 14.56 11.05 22.28
CA SER A 504 13.99 12.14 21.47
C SER A 504 12.72 11.67 20.75
N TYR A 505 11.75 12.57 20.59
CA TYR A 505 10.42 12.25 20.06
C TYR A 505 10.45 11.49 18.71
N THR A 506 11.36 11.84 17.81
CA THR A 506 11.47 11.20 16.47
C THR A 506 11.98 9.75 16.52
N VAL A 507 12.63 9.34 17.61
CA VAL A 507 13.03 7.96 17.89
C VAL A 507 11.92 7.26 18.68
N ALA A 508 11.39 7.89 19.74
CA ALA A 508 10.26 7.39 20.53
C ALA A 508 9.03 7.05 19.68
N LEU A 509 8.71 7.88 18.67
CA LEU A 509 7.65 7.63 17.69
C LEU A 509 7.83 6.29 16.95
N LYS A 510 9.07 5.94 16.60
CA LYS A 510 9.43 4.74 15.81
C LYS A 510 9.71 3.50 16.66
N GLU A 511 9.99 3.65 17.96
CA GLU A 511 10.48 2.57 18.82
C GLU A 511 9.43 1.43 18.99
N PRO A 512 9.69 0.20 18.55
CA PRO A 512 8.77 -0.91 18.75
C PRO A 512 8.51 -1.13 20.24
N PHE A 513 7.24 -1.14 20.66
CA PHE A 513 6.93 -1.38 22.08
C PHE A 513 7.38 -2.77 22.54
N GLU A 514 7.46 -3.76 21.65
CA GLU A 514 8.07 -5.07 21.93
C GLU A 514 9.58 -5.03 22.24
N ASN A 515 10.29 -3.96 21.89
CA ASN A 515 11.67 -3.71 22.33
C ASN A 515 11.66 -2.94 23.65
N ALA A 516 10.89 -1.84 23.73
CA ALA A 516 10.75 -1.05 24.95
C ALA A 516 10.33 -1.89 26.18
N MET A 517 9.47 -2.91 26.00
CA MET A 517 9.15 -3.88 27.06
C MET A 517 10.39 -4.62 27.58
N VAL A 518 11.30 -5.06 26.70
CA VAL A 518 12.51 -5.79 27.12
C VAL A 518 13.46 -4.87 27.88
N GLU A 519 13.63 -3.63 27.42
CA GLU A 519 14.49 -2.63 28.08
C GLU A 519 13.97 -2.24 29.48
N ILE A 520 12.66 -2.36 29.75
CA ILE A 520 12.06 -2.16 31.09
C ILE A 520 11.85 -3.46 31.89
N GLY A 521 12.38 -4.59 31.42
CA GLY A 521 12.39 -5.89 32.13
C GLY A 521 11.11 -6.73 32.01
N GLU A 522 10.26 -6.48 31.01
CA GLU A 522 8.94 -7.12 30.83
C GLU A 522 8.83 -7.95 29.54
N LYS A 523 7.72 -8.67 29.36
CA LYS A 523 7.55 -9.59 28.23
C LYS A 523 7.19 -8.80 26.97
N LYS A 524 7.69 -9.25 25.81
CA LYS A 524 7.30 -8.68 24.50
C LYS A 524 5.78 -8.71 24.22
N LEU A 525 5.02 -9.57 24.91
CA LEU A 525 3.57 -9.63 24.81
C LEU A 525 2.86 -8.52 25.59
N ASP A 526 3.46 -7.99 26.66
CA ASP A 526 2.86 -6.98 27.53
C ASP A 526 2.68 -5.63 26.78
N ALA A 527 3.49 -5.42 25.73
CA ALA A 527 3.34 -4.33 24.75
C ALA A 527 1.93 -4.22 24.16
N LEU A 528 1.18 -5.33 24.06
CA LEU A 528 -0.18 -5.36 23.52
C LEU A 528 -1.15 -4.45 24.30
N HIS A 529 -0.91 -4.21 25.60
CA HIS A 529 -1.73 -3.31 26.42
C HIS A 529 -1.60 -1.83 26.04
N PHE A 530 -0.50 -1.43 25.38
CA PHE A 530 -0.19 -0.03 25.13
C PHE A 530 -0.26 0.38 23.65
N LYS A 531 -0.36 -0.58 22.72
CA LYS A 531 -0.31 -0.31 21.26
C LYS A 531 -1.34 0.70 20.77
N LYS A 532 -2.55 0.72 21.35
CA LYS A 532 -3.63 1.68 21.00
C LYS A 532 -3.60 2.97 21.81
N SER A 533 -2.66 3.12 22.75
CA SER A 533 -2.46 4.32 23.57
C SER A 533 -1.10 4.98 23.33
N ARG A 534 -0.49 4.70 22.17
CA ARG A 534 0.82 5.26 21.76
C ARG A 534 0.79 6.78 21.65
N ALA A 535 -0.30 7.36 21.13
CA ALA A 535 -0.42 8.81 21.01
C ALA A 535 -0.47 9.46 22.40
N ARG A 536 -1.30 8.94 23.32
CA ARG A 536 -1.37 9.37 24.73
C ARG A 536 -0.03 9.32 25.45
N LEU A 537 0.73 8.23 25.29
CA LEU A 537 2.04 8.11 25.91
C LEU A 537 3.02 9.15 25.35
N LEU A 538 3.08 9.34 24.03
CA LEU A 538 3.99 10.31 23.41
C LEU A 538 3.64 11.77 23.75
N THR A 539 2.35 12.13 23.85
CA THR A 539 1.95 13.49 24.27
C THR A 539 2.27 13.76 25.74
N GLN A 540 2.18 12.75 26.60
CA GLN A 540 2.56 12.85 28.02
C GLN A 540 4.09 12.86 28.24
N THR A 541 4.89 12.22 27.39
CA THR A 541 6.36 12.17 27.56
C THR A 541 7.10 13.33 26.90
N HIS A 542 6.51 13.99 25.90
CA HIS A 542 7.14 15.10 25.16
C HIS A 542 6.24 16.34 25.12
N PRO A 543 5.78 16.88 26.27
CA PRO A 543 4.71 17.88 26.32
C PRO A 543 5.02 19.18 25.57
N SER A 544 6.28 19.61 25.51
CA SER A 544 6.72 20.81 24.76
C SER A 544 6.68 20.69 23.23
N LEU A 545 6.16 19.58 22.71
CA LEU A 545 5.81 19.40 21.29
C LEU A 545 4.30 19.37 21.05
N PHE A 546 3.51 19.50 22.12
CA PHE A 546 2.06 19.35 22.14
C PHE A 546 1.33 20.41 23.01
N ASP A 547 2.05 21.44 23.46
CA ASP A 547 1.48 22.58 24.20
C ASP A 547 0.75 23.57 23.28
N ALA A 548 0.07 24.54 23.90
CA ALA A 548 -0.77 25.53 23.20
C ALA A 548 -0.01 26.50 22.27
N SER A 549 1.33 26.52 22.28
CA SER A 549 2.13 27.28 21.30
C SER A 549 2.39 26.50 20.00
N ALA A 550 2.33 25.17 20.07
CA ALA A 550 2.56 24.26 18.94
C ALA A 550 1.27 23.61 18.41
N ILE A 551 0.21 23.56 19.22
CA ILE A 551 -1.05 22.87 18.96
C ILE A 551 -2.21 23.83 19.24
N ASP A 552 -3.01 24.13 18.22
CA ASP A 552 -4.22 24.94 18.38
C ASP A 552 -5.46 24.07 18.70
N ILE A 553 -5.60 22.87 18.12
CA ILE A 553 -6.77 21.99 18.33
C ILE A 553 -6.42 20.80 19.23
N SER A 554 -7.11 20.66 20.36
CA SER A 554 -6.92 19.55 21.32
C SER A 554 -8.18 19.26 22.14
N GLY A 555 -8.25 18.10 22.80
CA GLY A 555 -9.38 17.75 23.67
C GLY A 555 -10.55 17.09 22.92
N GLU A 556 -11.78 17.47 23.26
CA GLU A 556 -13.01 17.00 22.59
C GLU A 556 -13.42 18.03 21.54
N VAL A 557 -13.29 17.68 20.25
CA VAL A 557 -13.40 18.66 19.16
C VAL A 557 -14.85 19.00 18.83
N THR A 558 -15.13 20.28 18.57
CA THR A 558 -16.44 20.71 18.08
C THR A 558 -16.66 20.27 16.62
N GLN A 559 -17.86 20.46 16.09
CA GLN A 559 -18.15 20.17 14.67
C GLN A 559 -17.33 21.07 13.73
N GLU A 560 -17.04 22.30 14.15
CA GLU A 560 -16.25 23.32 13.44
C GLU A 560 -14.79 22.89 13.40
N GLU A 561 -14.24 22.50 14.56
CA GLU A 561 -12.87 21.98 14.66
C GLU A 561 -12.70 20.65 13.90
N LEU A 562 -13.68 19.75 13.96
CA LEU A 562 -13.67 18.50 13.18
C LEU A 562 -13.57 18.79 11.68
N ARG A 563 -14.36 19.75 11.15
CA ARG A 563 -14.25 20.20 9.76
C ARG A 563 -12.87 20.80 9.45
N VAL A 564 -12.28 21.58 10.36
CA VAL A 564 -10.90 22.10 10.21
C VAL A 564 -9.87 20.98 10.17
N VAL A 565 -9.90 20.02 11.11
CA VAL A 565 -8.98 18.87 11.14
C VAL A 565 -9.11 18.04 9.85
N LEU A 566 -10.33 17.81 9.38
CA LEU A 566 -10.60 17.12 8.11
C LEU A 566 -10.01 17.87 6.90
N SER A 567 -10.23 19.18 6.80
CA SER A 567 -9.63 20.05 5.78
C SER A 567 -8.11 20.01 5.80
N ARG A 568 -7.50 20.15 6.98
CA ARG A 568 -6.05 20.10 7.20
C ARG A 568 -5.45 18.76 6.75
N ILE A 569 -6.08 17.63 7.09
CA ILE A 569 -5.62 16.29 6.68
C ILE A 569 -5.69 16.11 5.16
N ILE A 570 -6.82 16.46 4.53
CA ILE A 570 -7.00 16.26 3.08
C ILE A 570 -6.04 17.15 2.27
N ASN A 571 -5.91 18.43 2.65
CA ASN A 571 -4.91 19.33 2.05
C ASN A 571 -3.48 18.82 2.26
N ARG A 572 -3.15 18.32 3.46
CA ARG A 572 -1.81 17.78 3.76
C ARG A 572 -1.44 16.59 2.90
N LEU A 573 -2.41 15.76 2.50
CA LEU A 573 -2.21 14.55 1.70
C LEU A 573 -1.99 14.81 0.20
N GLN A 574 -2.21 16.04 -0.30
CA GLN A 574 -1.92 16.42 -1.69
C GLN A 574 -2.60 15.49 -2.72
N ILE A 575 -3.91 15.23 -2.53
CA ILE A 575 -4.69 14.22 -3.25
C ILE A 575 -4.69 14.33 -4.78
N TYR A 576 -4.30 15.47 -5.35
CA TYR A 576 -4.21 15.69 -6.80
C TYR A 576 -2.86 15.26 -7.42
N SER A 577 -1.87 14.85 -6.61
CA SER A 577 -0.56 14.39 -7.07
C SER A 577 -0.27 12.98 -6.56
N GLU A 578 -0.25 11.97 -7.45
CA GLU A 578 -0.07 10.57 -7.05
C GLU A 578 1.28 10.35 -6.35
N THR A 579 2.33 11.01 -6.84
CA THR A 579 3.69 10.93 -6.30
C THR A 579 3.78 11.49 -4.88
N GLU A 580 3.12 12.61 -4.59
CA GLU A 580 3.11 13.17 -3.22
C GLU A 580 2.15 12.41 -2.31
N PHE A 581 0.94 12.09 -2.78
CA PHE A 581 -0.01 11.28 -2.02
C PHE A 581 0.62 9.96 -1.55
N ARG A 582 1.28 9.21 -2.46
CA ARG A 582 1.97 7.94 -2.12
C ARG A 582 3.09 8.12 -1.08
N LYS A 583 3.79 9.26 -1.05
CA LYS A 583 4.79 9.56 0.00
C LYS A 583 4.13 9.88 1.34
N LEU A 584 3.04 10.64 1.31
CA LEU A 584 2.45 11.28 2.49
C LEU A 584 1.47 10.37 3.23
N VAL A 585 0.73 9.51 2.51
CA VAL A 585 -0.27 8.56 3.07
C VAL A 585 0.35 7.45 3.94
N HIS A 586 1.67 7.28 3.88
CA HIS A 586 2.47 6.35 4.68
C HIS A 586 3.23 6.99 5.84
N ILE A 587 3.13 8.31 6.04
CA ILE A 587 3.62 8.97 7.25
C ILE A 587 2.72 8.57 8.44
N ASP A 588 3.29 8.47 9.63
CA ASP A 588 2.52 8.21 10.85
C ASP A 588 1.48 9.32 11.08
N TRP A 589 0.25 8.94 11.41
CA TRP A 589 -0.86 9.90 11.52
C TRP A 589 -0.72 10.79 12.76
N CYS A 590 -0.05 10.36 13.83
CA CYS A 590 0.18 11.19 15.02
C CYS A 590 1.14 12.35 14.69
N GLU A 591 2.23 12.05 13.99
CA GLU A 591 3.19 13.06 13.49
C GLU A 591 2.58 13.91 12.38
N SER A 592 1.61 13.39 11.62
CA SER A 592 0.85 14.16 10.64
C SER A 592 -0.06 15.19 11.31
N LEU A 593 -0.81 14.81 12.35
CA LEU A 593 -1.65 15.71 13.14
C LEU A 593 -0.82 16.77 13.88
N ARG A 594 0.29 16.38 14.51
CA ARG A 594 1.19 17.31 15.21
C ARG A 594 1.75 18.40 14.28
N ARG A 595 2.05 18.05 13.02
CA ARG A 595 2.47 19.03 11.98
C ARG A 595 1.33 19.91 11.44
N LEU A 596 0.09 19.66 11.85
CA LEU A 596 -1.11 20.40 11.47
C LEU A 596 -1.72 21.19 12.65
N GLY A 597 -0.99 21.32 13.77
CA GLY A 597 -1.48 21.98 14.98
C GLY A 597 -2.49 21.15 15.78
N VAL A 598 -2.69 19.88 15.45
CA VAL A 598 -3.74 19.03 16.06
C VAL A 598 -3.12 18.03 17.02
N ASN A 599 -3.63 17.97 18.25
CA ASN A 599 -3.21 16.97 19.22
C ASN A 599 -3.63 15.56 18.77
N PRO A 600 -2.75 14.55 18.74
CA PRO A 600 -3.13 13.22 18.28
C PRO A 600 -4.06 12.45 19.23
N THR A 601 -4.37 12.97 20.42
CA THR A 601 -5.37 12.39 21.35
C THR A 601 -6.71 13.13 21.35
N ILE A 602 -7.08 13.81 20.27
CA ILE A 602 -8.43 14.39 20.13
C ILE A 602 -9.52 13.32 20.22
N THR A 603 -10.67 13.69 20.79
CA THR A 603 -11.88 12.86 20.88
C THR A 603 -13.02 13.50 20.09
N GLY A 604 -13.90 12.69 19.49
CA GLY A 604 -14.93 13.11 18.54
C GLY A 604 -14.65 12.76 17.07
N MET A 605 -13.42 12.36 16.72
CA MET A 605 -13.01 12.04 15.34
C MET A 605 -12.05 10.84 15.29
N ASP A 606 -12.43 9.73 14.65
CA ASP A 606 -11.50 8.62 14.43
C ASP A 606 -10.63 8.84 13.18
N VAL A 607 -9.44 9.40 13.42
CA VAL A 607 -8.42 9.62 12.38
C VAL A 607 -7.84 8.30 11.84
N GLU A 608 -7.88 7.19 12.59
CA GLU A 608 -7.44 5.88 12.09
C GLU A 608 -8.45 5.32 11.07
N PHE A 609 -9.75 5.47 11.35
CA PHE A 609 -10.81 5.18 10.38
C PHE A 609 -10.73 6.08 9.14
N LEU A 610 -10.58 7.40 9.30
CA LEU A 610 -10.44 8.34 8.17
C LEU A 610 -9.27 7.95 7.25
N MET A 611 -8.08 7.73 7.83
CA MET A 611 -6.90 7.33 7.07
C MET A 611 -7.05 5.94 6.45
N GLY A 612 -7.81 5.04 7.07
CA GLY A 612 -8.22 3.76 6.49
C GLY A 612 -9.14 3.93 5.28
N LYS A 613 -10.17 4.78 5.39
CA LYS A 613 -11.13 5.04 4.31
C LYS A 613 -10.48 5.71 3.10
N ILE A 614 -9.62 6.71 3.32
CA ILE A 614 -8.84 7.37 2.24
C ILE A 614 -7.95 6.33 1.51
N LYS A 615 -7.28 5.43 2.25
CA LYS A 615 -6.48 4.34 1.67
C LYS A 615 -7.36 3.36 0.89
N HIS A 616 -8.54 2.99 1.41
CA HIS A 616 -9.47 2.12 0.70
C HIS A 616 -9.94 2.74 -0.62
N ILE A 617 -10.37 4.01 -0.61
CA ILE A 617 -10.79 4.74 -1.81
C ILE A 617 -9.66 4.70 -2.85
N PHE A 618 -8.44 5.08 -2.48
CA PHE A 618 -7.26 5.04 -3.36
C PHE A 618 -6.96 3.67 -3.96
N TYR A 619 -7.08 2.59 -3.18
CA TYR A 619 -6.88 1.22 -3.69
C TYR A 619 -8.08 0.65 -4.45
N SER A 620 -9.26 1.26 -4.35
CA SER A 620 -10.49 0.87 -5.07
C SER A 620 -10.66 1.57 -6.42
N THR A 621 -10.07 2.76 -6.60
CA THR A 621 -10.15 3.54 -7.84
C THR A 621 -9.19 3.00 -8.91
N GLU A 622 -9.71 2.61 -10.08
CA GLU A 622 -8.91 2.06 -11.19
C GLU A 622 -7.93 3.04 -11.85
N HIS A 623 -8.21 4.34 -11.73
CA HIS A 623 -7.41 5.42 -12.33
C HIS A 623 -7.29 6.57 -11.33
N PHE A 624 -6.06 7.06 -11.12
CA PHE A 624 -5.79 8.10 -10.11
C PHE A 624 -6.55 9.42 -10.35
N ARG A 625 -6.89 9.76 -11.60
CA ARG A 625 -7.69 10.95 -11.92
C ARG A 625 -9.08 10.95 -11.24
N ASP A 626 -9.61 9.76 -10.95
CA ASP A 626 -10.95 9.58 -10.36
C ASP A 626 -10.87 9.57 -8.81
N PHE A 627 -9.67 9.46 -8.22
CA PHE A 627 -9.44 9.46 -6.77
C PHE A 627 -9.81 10.78 -6.07
N PRO A 628 -9.41 11.98 -6.55
CA PRO A 628 -9.84 13.23 -5.94
C PRO A 628 -11.35 13.40 -5.94
N ARG A 629 -12.02 13.01 -7.04
CA ARG A 629 -13.48 13.02 -7.14
C ARG A 629 -14.13 12.12 -6.07
N ALA A 630 -13.62 10.91 -5.87
CA ALA A 630 -14.14 10.00 -4.84
C ALA A 630 -13.88 10.51 -3.40
N ILE A 631 -12.85 11.35 -3.20
CA ILE A 631 -12.67 12.10 -1.95
C ILE A 631 -13.69 13.26 -1.84
N ASP A 632 -13.88 14.05 -2.89
CA ASP A 632 -14.87 15.13 -2.91
C ASP A 632 -16.30 14.60 -2.68
N GLU A 633 -16.65 13.43 -3.24
CA GLU A 633 -17.90 12.69 -3.01
C GLU A 633 -18.04 12.21 -1.55
N MET A 634 -16.96 11.76 -0.92
CA MET A 634 -16.91 11.43 0.51
C MET A 634 -17.09 12.66 1.43
N LEU A 635 -16.70 13.84 0.95
CA LEU A 635 -16.70 15.11 1.69
C LEU A 635 -18.00 15.92 1.54
N GLN A 636 -18.88 15.60 0.58
CA GLN A 636 -20.17 16.31 0.37
C GLN A 636 -21.02 16.51 1.66
N PRO A 637 -21.11 15.55 2.61
CA PRO A 637 -21.90 15.75 3.83
C PRO A 637 -21.33 16.79 4.82
N TRP A 638 -20.11 17.29 4.59
CA TRP A 638 -19.36 18.14 5.52
C TRP A 638 -19.08 19.55 4.99
N PHE A 639 -19.14 19.75 3.67
CA PHE A 639 -18.74 21.00 3.02
C PHE A 639 -19.66 21.36 1.84
N VAL A 640 -19.81 22.65 1.60
CA VAL A 640 -20.52 23.23 0.46
C VAL A 640 -19.53 23.80 -0.56
N TRP A 641 -19.76 23.59 -1.86
CA TRP A 641 -18.90 24.05 -2.96
C TRP A 641 -19.39 25.32 -3.67
N ASN A 642 -20.67 25.68 -3.57
CA ASN A 642 -21.24 26.92 -4.12
C ASN A 642 -22.06 27.59 -3.02
N VAL A 643 -21.84 28.87 -2.75
CA VAL A 643 -22.47 29.60 -1.65
C VAL A 643 -23.03 30.92 -2.18
N ASP A 644 -24.24 31.30 -1.77
CA ASP A 644 -24.81 32.61 -2.10
C ASP A 644 -24.34 33.68 -1.10
N TRP A 645 -24.29 34.95 -1.52
CA TRP A 645 -23.73 36.03 -0.70
C TRP A 645 -24.33 36.12 0.72
N ASP A 646 -25.65 35.97 0.83
CA ASP A 646 -26.36 36.09 2.12
C ASP A 646 -26.07 34.90 3.07
N ASP A 647 -25.96 33.68 2.54
CA ASP A 647 -25.52 32.49 3.31
C ASP A 647 -24.06 32.65 3.74
N LEU A 648 -23.21 33.28 2.92
CA LEU A 648 -21.83 33.60 3.30
C LEU A 648 -21.78 34.63 4.45
N GLU A 649 -22.51 35.74 4.38
CA GLU A 649 -22.55 36.72 5.49
C GLU A 649 -23.12 36.11 6.78
N GLU A 650 -24.18 35.28 6.70
CA GLU A 650 -24.73 34.60 7.88
C GLU A 650 -23.73 33.62 8.50
N ARG A 651 -23.02 32.83 7.68
CA ARG A 651 -21.98 31.90 8.15
C ARG A 651 -20.79 32.62 8.79
N VAL A 652 -20.30 33.70 8.20
CA VAL A 652 -19.19 34.50 8.77
C VAL A 652 -19.60 35.08 10.12
N LYS A 653 -20.81 35.66 10.21
CA LYS A 653 -21.37 36.19 11.46
C LYS A 653 -21.49 35.10 12.53
N ARG A 654 -22.08 33.94 12.20
CA ARG A 654 -22.21 32.79 13.12
C ARG A 654 -20.83 32.29 13.57
N PHE A 655 -19.86 32.18 12.67
CA PHE A 655 -18.50 31.73 12.98
C PHE A 655 -17.79 32.67 13.96
N VAL A 656 -17.79 33.97 13.67
CA VAL A 656 -17.21 35.00 14.56
C VAL A 656 -17.91 35.03 15.93
N GLN A 657 -19.23 34.89 15.97
CA GLN A 657 -19.99 34.85 17.24
C GLN A 657 -19.77 33.57 18.06
N THR A 658 -19.34 32.46 17.44
CA THR A 658 -19.21 31.16 18.12
C THR A 658 -17.79 30.87 18.58
N ILE A 659 -16.77 31.28 17.81
CA ILE A 659 -15.35 31.00 18.08
C ILE A 659 -14.44 32.19 17.67
N PRO A 660 -14.60 33.39 18.27
CA PRO A 660 -13.87 34.60 17.86
C PRO A 660 -12.35 34.49 17.99
N LEU A 661 -11.81 33.82 19.03
CA LEU A 661 -10.36 33.53 19.14
C LEU A 661 -9.83 32.71 17.96
N ARG A 662 -10.64 31.79 17.44
CA ARG A 662 -10.27 31.01 16.24
C ARG A 662 -10.38 31.88 14.99
N ALA A 663 -11.39 32.74 14.90
CA ALA A 663 -11.56 33.65 13.77
C ALA A 663 -10.37 34.60 13.56
N THR A 664 -9.72 35.09 14.62
CA THR A 664 -8.49 35.90 14.49
C THR A 664 -7.29 35.05 14.04
N ALA A 665 -7.03 33.91 14.69
CA ALA A 665 -5.79 33.14 14.53
C ALA A 665 -5.76 32.14 13.36
N TRP A 666 -6.90 31.62 12.90
CA TRP A 666 -6.95 30.56 11.88
C TRP A 666 -6.71 31.06 10.46
N SER A 667 -6.14 30.19 9.63
CA SER A 667 -5.90 30.45 8.21
C SER A 667 -7.22 30.53 7.42
N ARG A 668 -7.22 31.18 6.23
CA ARG A 668 -8.40 31.27 5.35
C ARG A 668 -9.07 29.92 5.08
N LYS A 669 -8.28 28.86 4.90
CA LYS A 669 -8.77 27.48 4.66
C LYS A 669 -9.40 26.84 5.89
N ASP A 670 -8.89 27.17 7.08
CA ASP A 670 -9.48 26.75 8.34
C ASP A 670 -10.78 27.54 8.62
N ARG A 671 -10.80 28.87 8.39
CA ARG A 671 -12.00 29.72 8.48
C ARG A 671 -13.13 29.19 7.59
N LEU A 672 -12.83 28.91 6.32
CA LEU A 672 -13.78 28.29 5.37
C LEU A 672 -14.29 26.93 5.86
N ALA A 673 -13.38 26.05 6.27
CA ALA A 673 -13.74 24.72 6.74
C ALA A 673 -14.62 24.76 8.00
N ALA A 674 -14.31 25.64 8.96
CA ALA A 674 -15.11 25.88 10.15
C ALA A 674 -16.55 26.30 9.79
N MET A 675 -16.73 27.14 8.77
CA MET A 675 -18.04 27.55 8.24
C MET A 675 -18.80 26.47 7.42
N GLY A 676 -18.20 25.29 7.23
CA GLY A 676 -18.77 24.25 6.37
C GLY A 676 -18.68 24.57 4.88
N ILE A 677 -17.70 25.39 4.49
CA ILE A 677 -17.43 25.78 3.10
C ILE A 677 -16.15 25.07 2.65
N HIS A 678 -16.16 24.49 1.46
CA HIS A 678 -14.98 23.82 0.93
C HIS A 678 -13.89 24.84 0.57
N TRP A 679 -12.61 24.50 0.78
CA TRP A 679 -11.46 25.37 0.46
C TRP A 679 -11.18 25.52 -1.05
N ARG A 680 -12.15 25.15 -1.91
CA ARG A 680 -12.21 25.41 -3.35
C ARG A 680 -13.60 25.88 -3.80
N ALA A 681 -14.41 26.36 -2.86
CA ALA A 681 -15.78 26.81 -3.14
C ALA A 681 -15.80 28.17 -3.85
N THR A 682 -16.87 28.43 -4.59
CA THR A 682 -17.16 29.73 -5.20
C THR A 682 -18.37 30.40 -4.55
N VAL A 683 -18.33 31.73 -4.45
CA VAL A 683 -19.48 32.56 -4.09
C VAL A 683 -20.15 33.14 -5.34
N ASN A 684 -21.47 33.16 -5.36
CA ASN A 684 -22.26 33.94 -6.32
C ASN A 684 -22.32 35.40 -5.85
N LEU A 685 -21.76 36.33 -6.62
CA LEU A 685 -21.80 37.75 -6.27
C LEU A 685 -23.19 38.35 -6.53
N PRO A 686 -23.67 39.31 -5.71
CA PRO A 686 -24.93 39.99 -5.96
C PRO A 686 -24.86 40.78 -7.28
N LYS A 687 -25.91 40.69 -8.10
CA LYS A 687 -25.94 41.30 -9.44
C LYS A 687 -25.71 42.82 -9.38
N GLN A 688 -24.55 43.27 -9.85
CA GLN A 688 -24.34 44.66 -10.26
C GLN A 688 -24.96 44.87 -11.66
N ASN A 689 -25.46 46.08 -11.92
CA ASN A 689 -26.41 46.31 -13.02
C ASN A 689 -25.84 46.04 -14.42
N THR A 690 -26.73 45.64 -15.34
CA THR A 690 -26.60 45.61 -16.82
C THR A 690 -25.93 44.41 -17.53
N ALA A 691 -25.60 43.31 -16.83
CA ALA A 691 -25.29 42.03 -17.48
C ALA A 691 -25.97 40.85 -16.77
N ASP A 692 -26.47 39.87 -17.53
CA ASP A 692 -27.22 38.71 -17.02
C ASP A 692 -26.35 37.46 -16.72
N GLU A 693 -25.04 37.66 -16.52
CA GLU A 693 -24.10 36.59 -16.20
C GLU A 693 -23.89 36.45 -14.68
N GLU A 694 -23.96 35.23 -14.17
CA GLU A 694 -23.60 34.92 -12.77
C GLU A 694 -22.09 35.03 -12.56
N VAL A 695 -21.62 36.15 -12.03
CA VAL A 695 -20.20 36.32 -11.66
C VAL A 695 -19.91 35.48 -10.41
N ARG A 696 -19.21 34.35 -10.62
CA ARG A 696 -18.77 33.45 -9.55
C ARG A 696 -17.29 33.68 -9.22
N GLN A 697 -16.99 33.92 -7.96
CA GLN A 697 -15.62 34.16 -7.48
C GLN A 697 -15.15 33.07 -6.51
N SER A 698 -13.88 32.65 -6.63
CA SER A 698 -13.25 31.71 -5.69
C SER A 698 -13.15 32.33 -4.28
N LEU A 699 -13.50 31.55 -3.24
CA LEU A 699 -13.39 32.00 -1.85
C LEU A 699 -12.01 31.74 -1.22
N ASP A 700 -11.15 30.95 -1.87
CA ASP A 700 -9.77 30.76 -1.44
C ASP A 700 -8.86 31.91 -1.92
N GLU A 701 -9.28 32.63 -2.97
CA GLU A 701 -8.49 33.64 -3.67
C GLU A 701 -9.07 35.05 -3.44
N GLY A 702 -8.21 36.08 -3.42
CA GLY A 702 -8.63 37.46 -3.09
C GLY A 702 -8.77 37.71 -1.58
N HIS A 703 -9.72 38.57 -1.19
CA HIS A 703 -9.84 39.12 0.18
C HIS A 703 -11.24 39.02 0.82
N ILE A 704 -12.26 38.49 0.11
CA ILE A 704 -13.67 38.51 0.54
C ILE A 704 -13.85 37.98 1.98
N ILE A 705 -13.36 36.77 2.25
CA ILE A 705 -13.49 36.10 3.55
C ILE A 705 -12.85 36.94 4.67
N ASP A 706 -11.65 37.46 4.44
CA ASP A 706 -10.90 38.15 5.48
C ASP A 706 -11.51 39.53 5.77
N THR A 707 -11.99 40.25 4.76
CA THR A 707 -12.75 41.51 4.94
C THR A 707 -14.08 41.29 5.65
N LEU A 708 -14.85 40.25 5.31
CA LEU A 708 -16.10 39.91 6.01
C LEU A 708 -15.83 39.50 7.47
N VAL A 709 -14.81 38.69 7.73
CA VAL A 709 -14.40 38.30 9.08
C VAL A 709 -13.94 39.53 9.89
N ALA A 710 -13.16 40.44 9.31
CA ALA A 710 -12.76 41.68 9.97
C ALA A 710 -13.95 42.62 10.29
N LYS A 711 -14.91 42.74 9.36
CA LYS A 711 -16.18 43.48 9.52
C LYS A 711 -16.99 42.96 10.71
N GLU A 712 -17.14 41.64 10.85
CA GLU A 712 -17.86 41.04 11.98
C GLU A 712 -17.04 41.00 13.28
N LEU A 713 -15.72 40.82 13.24
CA LEU A 713 -14.86 40.93 14.44
C LEU A 713 -14.93 42.34 15.04
N LYS A 714 -14.93 43.39 14.20
CA LYS A 714 -15.13 44.79 14.62
C LYS A 714 -16.52 45.03 15.22
N ARG A 715 -17.55 44.28 14.80
CA ARG A 715 -18.91 44.31 15.39
C ARG A 715 -19.00 43.51 16.69
N HIS A 716 -18.19 42.47 16.85
CA HIS A 716 -18.16 41.61 18.04
C HIS A 716 -17.33 42.24 19.18
N TYR A 717 -16.29 42.99 18.87
CA TYR A 717 -15.44 43.68 19.86
C TYR A 717 -16.26 44.47 20.89
N GLY A 718 -15.93 44.27 22.18
CA GLY A 718 -16.66 44.83 23.32
C GLY A 718 -17.80 43.94 23.84
N ASN A 719 -18.20 42.88 23.11
CA ASN A 719 -19.23 41.93 23.54
C ASN A 719 -18.66 40.57 23.98
N GLY A 720 -17.39 40.27 23.67
CA GLY A 720 -16.67 39.07 24.12
C GLY A 720 -15.95 39.27 25.46
N SER A 721 -15.23 38.24 25.90
CA SER A 721 -14.34 38.27 27.07
C SER A 721 -13.13 39.19 26.87
N GLU A 722 -12.38 39.48 27.96
CA GLU A 722 -11.17 40.32 27.90
C GLU A 722 -10.09 39.73 26.98
N GLU A 723 -9.91 38.40 26.98
CA GLU A 723 -8.97 37.70 26.09
C GLU A 723 -9.41 37.79 24.62
N GLU A 724 -10.70 37.62 24.34
CA GLU A 724 -11.27 37.76 22.99
C GLU A 724 -11.14 39.18 22.47
N ASN A 725 -11.46 40.19 23.29
CA ASN A 725 -11.32 41.59 22.92
C ASN A 725 -9.85 41.96 22.68
N ALA A 726 -8.92 41.49 23.53
CA ALA A 726 -7.49 41.71 23.33
C ALA A 726 -6.96 41.06 22.04
N ALA A 727 -7.40 39.82 21.74
CA ALA A 727 -7.05 39.13 20.50
C ALA A 727 -7.63 39.81 19.25
N ILE A 728 -8.87 40.30 19.31
CA ILE A 728 -9.52 41.04 18.22
C ILE A 728 -8.84 42.39 17.98
N ALA A 729 -8.56 43.15 19.04
CA ALA A 729 -7.86 44.43 18.94
C ALA A 729 -6.46 44.26 18.34
N LYS A 730 -5.72 43.24 18.79
CA LYS A 730 -4.42 42.87 18.22
C LYS A 730 -4.55 42.53 16.72
N TYR A 731 -5.49 41.65 16.36
CA TYR A 731 -5.67 41.22 14.97
C TYR A 731 -6.02 42.38 14.02
N LEU A 732 -6.97 43.24 14.40
CA LEU A 732 -7.38 44.38 13.58
C LEU A 732 -6.25 45.43 13.45
N LYS A 733 -5.44 45.61 14.49
CA LYS A 733 -4.28 46.51 14.48
C LYS A 733 -3.09 45.96 13.68
N GLU A 734 -2.80 44.66 13.77
CA GLU A 734 -1.66 44.04 13.07
C GLU A 734 -1.93 43.72 11.60
N VAL A 735 -3.19 43.50 11.20
CA VAL A 735 -3.55 43.07 9.82
C VAL A 735 -4.22 44.19 9.00
N TYR A 736 -4.87 45.16 9.65
CA TYR A 736 -5.62 46.24 8.99
C TYR A 736 -5.25 47.65 9.47
N GLU A 737 -4.21 47.78 10.30
CA GLU A 737 -3.78 49.03 10.96
C GLU A 737 -4.90 49.75 11.76
N PHE A 738 -6.00 49.04 12.07
CA PHE A 738 -7.20 49.60 12.66
C PHE A 738 -7.22 49.45 14.19
N ASP A 739 -6.91 50.52 14.91
CA ASP A 739 -6.88 50.52 16.37
C ASP A 739 -8.27 50.67 17.00
N VAL A 740 -8.80 49.56 17.51
CA VAL A 740 -10.10 49.48 18.21
C VAL A 740 -10.04 49.94 19.67
N THR A 741 -8.85 50.22 20.22
CA THR A 741 -8.66 50.58 21.64
C THR A 741 -8.78 52.09 21.88
N HIS A 742 -8.63 52.91 20.84
CA HIS A 742 -8.96 54.33 20.90
C HIS A 742 -10.48 54.51 20.97
N LYS A 743 -10.95 55.15 22.06
CA LYS A 743 -12.32 55.69 22.12
C LYS A 743 -12.56 56.64 20.93
N PRO A 744 -13.78 56.69 20.37
CA PRO A 744 -14.16 57.76 19.46
C PRO A 744 -13.93 59.12 20.11
N ILE A 745 -13.46 60.09 19.32
CA ILE A 745 -13.48 61.50 19.71
C ILE A 745 -14.94 61.89 19.91
N GLU A 746 -15.25 62.63 20.98
CA GLU A 746 -16.62 63.11 21.23
C GLU A 746 -17.02 64.06 20.10
N TYR A 747 -17.98 63.62 19.27
CA TYR A 747 -18.50 64.41 18.16
C TYR A 747 -19.40 65.52 18.70
N VAL A 748 -18.84 66.72 18.84
CA VAL A 748 -19.64 67.94 19.00
C VAL A 748 -20.44 68.14 17.70
N PRO A 749 -21.79 68.21 17.76
CA PRO A 749 -22.62 68.21 16.56
C PRO A 749 -22.45 69.51 15.78
N ALA A 750 -21.84 69.41 14.60
CA ALA A 750 -22.01 70.39 13.53
C ALA A 750 -23.27 70.04 12.72
N GLU A 751 -23.88 71.04 12.08
CA GLU A 751 -25.24 70.94 11.56
C GLU A 751 -25.37 70.12 10.26
N SER A 752 -26.61 69.72 9.97
CA SER A 752 -26.94 68.73 8.95
C SER A 752 -26.94 69.28 7.51
N THR A 753 -26.21 68.61 6.62
CA THR A 753 -26.59 68.48 5.20
C THR A 753 -26.47 67.01 4.78
N ALA A 754 -27.56 66.41 4.32
CA ALA A 754 -27.57 65.01 3.90
C ALA A 754 -27.00 64.86 2.49
N GLN A 755 -25.99 64.00 2.32
CA GLN A 755 -25.57 63.46 1.03
C GLN A 755 -25.69 61.93 1.06
N SER A 756 -25.85 61.32 -0.11
CA SER A 756 -26.19 59.90 -0.22
C SER A 756 -24.93 59.03 -0.30
N SER A 757 -24.99 57.80 0.20
CA SER A 757 -23.88 56.83 0.06
C SER A 757 -23.59 56.41 -1.39
N ALA A 758 -24.42 56.84 -2.34
CA ALA A 758 -24.12 56.76 -3.77
C ALA A 758 -23.04 57.78 -4.19
N ASP A 759 -23.04 58.99 -3.62
CA ASP A 759 -22.19 60.10 -4.05
C ASP A 759 -20.71 59.85 -3.70
N GLU A 760 -20.43 59.33 -2.49
CA GLU A 760 -19.07 58.95 -2.06
C GLU A 760 -18.50 57.80 -2.91
N MET A 761 -19.34 56.80 -3.20
CA MET A 761 -18.94 55.65 -4.02
C MET A 761 -18.65 56.07 -5.46
N GLN A 762 -19.43 57.02 -6.00
CA GLN A 762 -19.20 57.58 -7.33
C GLN A 762 -17.96 58.48 -7.37
N GLN A 763 -17.68 59.26 -6.31
CA GLN A 763 -16.42 60.02 -6.22
C GLN A 763 -15.18 59.10 -6.16
N ALA A 764 -15.25 58.00 -5.41
CA ALA A 764 -14.18 57.00 -5.38
C ALA A 764 -13.95 56.35 -6.77
N MET A 765 -15.01 55.96 -7.47
CA MET A 765 -14.90 55.39 -8.83
C MET A 765 -14.38 56.40 -9.87
N MET A 766 -14.64 57.70 -9.69
CA MET A 766 -14.16 58.75 -10.59
C MET A 766 -12.71 59.17 -10.32
N ALA A 767 -12.07 58.68 -9.25
CA ALA A 767 -10.65 58.94 -8.97
C ALA A 767 -9.70 58.00 -9.73
N ASP A 768 -10.13 56.78 -10.04
CA ASP A 768 -9.31 55.72 -10.68
C ASP A 768 -9.41 55.68 -12.23
N LEU A 769 -10.19 56.57 -12.86
CA LEU A 769 -10.36 56.61 -14.32
C LEU A 769 -9.74 57.87 -14.93
N THR A 770 -8.60 57.66 -15.61
CA THR A 770 -7.78 58.71 -16.23
C THR A 770 -8.43 59.37 -17.45
N PRO A 771 -8.12 60.66 -17.69
CA PRO A 771 -8.19 61.24 -19.03
C PRO A 771 -6.78 61.51 -19.60
N VAL A 772 -6.49 60.91 -20.75
CA VAL A 772 -5.45 61.40 -21.68
C VAL A 772 -6.16 61.93 -22.92
N GLN A 773 -6.05 63.23 -23.20
CA GLN A 773 -6.13 63.77 -24.55
C GLN A 773 -5.56 65.20 -24.62
N GLU A 774 -5.28 65.65 -25.84
CA GLU A 774 -4.40 66.79 -26.17
C GLU A 774 -5.19 68.09 -26.42
N GLN A 775 -4.52 69.26 -26.35
CA GLN A 775 -4.34 70.14 -27.54
C GLN A 775 -3.44 71.38 -27.30
N VAL A 776 -2.35 71.42 -28.07
CA VAL A 776 -1.62 72.55 -28.71
C VAL A 776 -1.68 73.99 -28.13
N TRP A 777 -0.51 74.55 -27.73
CA TRP A 777 0.22 75.62 -28.46
C TRP A 777 1.31 76.33 -27.62
N LEU A 778 2.59 76.12 -27.96
CA LEU A 778 3.61 77.17 -28.18
C LEU A 778 4.97 76.52 -28.56
N GLU A 779 5.81 77.24 -29.30
CA GLU A 779 6.94 76.66 -30.05
C GLU A 779 8.32 76.87 -29.42
N SER A 780 9.14 75.80 -29.46
CA SER A 780 10.61 75.85 -29.69
C SER A 780 11.52 76.49 -28.61
N PRO A 781 12.87 76.37 -28.71
CA PRO A 781 13.56 75.08 -28.72
C PRO A 781 14.76 75.02 -27.73
N GLY A 782 14.89 73.91 -26.98
CA GLY A 782 15.97 73.70 -25.98
C GLY A 782 16.97 72.60 -26.37
N ASN A 783 18.24 72.94 -26.56
CA ASN A 783 19.28 72.08 -27.13
C ASN A 783 20.04 71.24 -26.06
N SER A 784 20.97 70.38 -26.51
CA SER A 784 22.08 69.73 -25.79
C SER A 784 21.84 68.44 -24.95
N ARG A 785 22.10 67.32 -25.63
CA ARG A 785 23.05 66.24 -25.25
C ARG A 785 23.95 66.48 -24.02
N ILE A 786 24.25 65.37 -23.32
CA ILE A 786 25.50 65.07 -22.55
C ILE A 786 25.62 65.87 -21.23
N ASN A 787 25.85 65.25 -20.05
CA ASN A 787 26.98 64.36 -19.79
C ASN A 787 26.81 63.35 -18.62
N THR A 788 27.69 62.35 -18.62
CA THR A 788 27.90 61.33 -17.59
C THR A 788 28.75 61.80 -16.40
N LYS A 789 28.57 61.17 -15.22
CA LYS A 789 29.59 60.84 -14.20
C LYS A 789 28.92 60.06 -13.05
N ALA A 790 29.57 59.13 -12.32
CA ALA A 790 30.74 58.30 -12.63
C ALA A 790 30.91 57.18 -11.57
N ASN A 791 31.78 56.21 -11.89
CA ASN A 791 32.45 55.25 -11.00
C ASN A 791 31.66 54.06 -10.42
N TYR A 792 32.32 53.02 -9.90
CA TYR A 792 33.34 52.11 -10.49
C TYR A 792 33.74 51.07 -9.41
N LYS A 793 33.97 49.81 -9.82
CA LYS A 793 34.64 48.72 -9.07
C LYS A 793 33.87 48.14 -7.86
N GLY A 794 33.76 46.82 -7.71
CA GLY A 794 34.07 45.78 -8.71
C GLY A 794 34.19 44.34 -8.21
N HIS A 795 34.36 43.46 -9.20
CA HIS A 795 34.88 42.08 -9.19
C HIS A 795 34.04 40.90 -8.66
N LYS A 796 33.87 39.95 -9.61
CA LYS A 796 33.82 38.47 -9.47
C LYS A 796 32.55 37.91 -8.81
N SER A 797 31.60 37.26 -9.51
CA SER A 797 31.69 36.27 -10.62
C SER A 797 32.35 34.96 -10.15
N LEU A 798 31.90 33.76 -10.52
CA LEU A 798 31.50 33.29 -11.87
C LEU A 798 30.26 32.38 -11.92
N LYS A 799 29.44 32.56 -12.97
CA LYS A 799 28.90 31.57 -13.97
C LYS A 799 28.20 30.29 -13.45
N LYS A 800 27.36 29.56 -14.21
CA LYS A 800 26.53 29.66 -15.46
C LYS A 800 25.64 28.37 -15.40
N SER A 801 24.60 28.10 -16.20
CA SER A 801 23.91 28.72 -17.35
C SER A 801 22.46 28.18 -17.28
N GLY A 802 21.43 28.76 -17.90
CA GLY A 802 21.39 29.53 -19.13
C GLY A 802 20.51 28.78 -20.13
N THR A 803 19.22 29.10 -20.12
CA THR A 803 18.19 28.63 -21.05
C THR A 803 18.48 29.03 -22.50
N PHE A 804 17.95 28.31 -23.48
CA PHE A 804 17.18 28.93 -24.56
C PHE A 804 16.24 27.95 -25.28
N SER A 805 15.10 28.47 -25.73
CA SER A 805 14.14 27.91 -26.69
C SER A 805 14.42 28.51 -28.09
N PHE A 806 13.64 28.36 -29.18
CA PHE A 806 12.36 27.70 -29.49
C PHE A 806 12.37 27.45 -31.04
N GLY A 807 11.53 26.54 -31.57
CA GLY A 807 11.19 26.53 -33.00
C GLY A 807 10.89 25.13 -33.55
N GLY A 808 9.65 24.91 -34.00
CA GLY A 808 9.12 23.62 -34.46
C GLY A 808 7.72 23.39 -33.94
#